data_AF-A0A5P1FA61-F1
#
_entry.id   AF-A0A5P1FA61-F1
#
_cell.length_a   1.000
_cell.length_b   1.000
_cell.length_c   1.000
_cell.angle_alpha   90.00
_cell.angle_beta   90.00
_cell.angle_gamma   90.00
#
_symmetry.space_group_name_H-M   'P 1'
#
loop_
_entity.id
_entity.type
_entity.pdbx_description
1 polymer ?
#
loop_
_entity_poly.entity_id
_entity_poly.type
_entity_poly.pdbx_seq_one_letter_code
_entity_poly.pdbx_strand_id
1 'polypeptide(L)'
;MEQVYKELEEARTTVESLTEEIRAKSALFESLRRAHAEQSARLQESRAQIEKQAKEIDAKGEEISVTKLMCEELRSKVSEKESAFKHLSLAHENLKAGFSEKVSRLEGDNKQLVSALDEANMKGEEQGGLISSCEQEIEKLKGLLSITRKKCADAEQRAQASREARRRDETISKMERDKEELENQLKWKTEQFRHLEDAHNKAQEKFRACKKELEMERANLIDEVSSLQTNLDSKTRVAEDLRSKLEMCNQVLAREESRRKLLEIQMAESKAMYENVMSDYEEARSRIRSLTVERDEEIAALRNSLATKGTLAKELEYRATHLEQENEELRSSLKELQEAQVNGVGAAASLKTLQQKFRALEQAHRSCSEKMKARDAEWSLETEKLNNELDDCLLKLSDKDEHTRYLQAELEVAHSSLMQQKLENEEIYVVLMILKSKFVESSSSLEDLMHEYGQNGVKAEERIRFLMEQLEKKSSDLAQAQAQIKREHETVDSLLSKMEYSESIEQEYNRMKKEISSYKVMLEESSQKLEKFKKQTVSKEDDLMEDVRKALSALDQANCALAEKSNQLCKVEYELKQCKLVVEQMEKLRCELQVELNECRDEMISMRRDLEHSLVAKVKADKDLEERKESFLQALKQKDMIIEELQESLLLLEEDKQDMETKLESKKSSEYEKEIFFQFMEDMDRRQRSVQTEIDSLEQNYVLREFEFLMKIEEEKLRSQQVMEEKEKVITDMQNKILSCERDADIELCVLSETLEKIMAVHILNQHEIYFRHSLVAELEKEIDALQRMAKCGEDLAFSLKNCVHELEAKLAVLLLEKKKEQVHFEDELKVIMSSKLALEARAKELESEKEALYESIVQVSSDRDELVNQMMGFGDLIVDVLGESEEVKRKWDRVTQNAANENAISADFQVDANFRNPDGKNFNSPSKNKTGQVPGVRSPLKEHNKYFCNQNRVGDVL
;
A
#
# COMPACT_ATOMS: atom_id res chain seq x y z
N MET A 1 88.64 70.42 24.87
CA MET A 1 87.62 70.40 23.79
C MET A 1 87.33 68.96 23.38
N GLU A 2 88.23 68.23 22.72
CA GLU A 2 87.96 66.86 22.23
C GLU A 2 87.47 65.87 23.31
N GLN A 3 88.07 65.87 24.51
CA GLN A 3 87.59 65.06 25.65
C GLN A 3 86.11 65.29 25.97
N VAL A 4 85.66 66.55 25.95
CA VAL A 4 84.27 66.95 26.24
C VAL A 4 83.33 66.54 25.10
N TYR A 5 83.79 66.59 23.85
CA TYR A 5 83.01 66.06 22.72
C TYR A 5 82.86 64.54 22.78
N LYS A 6 83.89 63.82 23.23
CA LYS A 6 83.81 62.36 23.41
C LYS A 6 82.85 61.99 24.53
N GLU A 7 82.93 62.65 25.68
CA GLU A 7 81.99 62.47 26.80
C GLU A 7 80.55 62.87 26.41
N LEU A 8 80.38 63.86 25.53
CA LEU A 8 79.07 64.25 25.00
C LEU A 8 78.49 63.20 24.03
N GLU A 9 79.30 62.58 23.17
CA GLU A 9 78.82 61.54 22.25
C GLU A 9 78.60 60.18 22.96
N GLU A 10 79.38 59.88 24.02
CA GLU A 10 79.11 58.77 24.94
C GLU A 10 77.82 59.02 25.76
N ALA A 11 77.57 60.26 26.22
CA ALA A 11 76.31 60.64 26.84
C ALA A 11 75.12 60.58 25.84
N ARG A 12 75.36 60.93 24.58
CA ARG A 12 74.33 60.88 23.53
C ARG A 12 73.96 59.45 23.17
N THR A 13 74.93 58.58 22.92
CA THR A 13 74.69 57.16 22.60
C THR A 13 74.05 56.42 23.76
N THR A 14 74.37 56.75 25.02
CA THR A 14 73.65 56.21 26.18
C THR A 14 72.23 56.76 26.31
N VAL A 15 71.97 58.04 25.98
CA VAL A 15 70.60 58.59 25.91
C VAL A 15 69.78 57.96 24.77
N GLU A 16 70.38 57.73 23.60
CA GLU A 16 69.75 57.04 22.47
C GLU A 16 69.43 55.57 22.84
N SER A 17 70.37 54.86 23.49
CA SER A 17 70.13 53.51 24.03
C SER A 17 69.00 53.47 25.07
N LEU A 18 68.97 54.41 26.02
CA LEU A 18 67.92 54.49 27.05
C LEU A 18 66.55 54.89 26.46
N THR A 19 66.52 55.73 25.42
CA THR A 19 65.24 56.05 24.74
C THR A 19 64.71 54.89 23.91
N GLU A 20 65.58 54.07 23.31
CA GLU A 20 65.19 52.81 22.68
C GLU A 20 64.65 51.79 23.71
N GLU A 21 65.31 51.68 24.87
CA GLU A 21 64.85 50.82 25.96
C GLU A 21 63.48 51.29 26.54
N ILE A 22 63.28 52.60 26.70
CA ILE A 22 61.99 53.18 27.11
C ILE A 22 60.91 52.90 26.06
N ARG A 23 61.24 52.97 24.76
CA ARG A 23 60.31 52.64 23.67
C ARG A 23 59.92 51.16 23.71
N ALA A 24 60.89 50.26 23.88
CA ALA A 24 60.65 48.83 24.01
C ALA A 24 59.80 48.48 25.25
N LYS A 25 60.10 49.08 26.41
CA LYS A 25 59.29 48.91 27.64
C LYS A 25 57.87 49.46 27.48
N SER A 26 57.69 50.56 26.76
CA SER A 26 56.36 51.13 26.47
C SER A 26 55.55 50.20 25.56
N ALA A 27 56.15 49.68 24.49
CA ALA A 27 55.51 48.72 23.59
C ALA A 27 55.13 47.40 24.31
N LEU A 28 55.97 46.93 25.23
CA LEU A 28 55.68 45.76 26.07
C LEU A 28 54.56 46.03 27.07
N PHE A 29 54.49 47.23 27.66
CA PHE A 29 53.38 47.61 28.54
C PHE A 29 52.05 47.71 27.77
N GLU A 30 52.08 48.18 26.53
CA GLU A 30 50.91 48.23 25.65
C GLU A 30 50.47 46.85 25.13
N SER A 31 51.40 45.92 24.89
CA SER A 31 51.04 44.53 24.57
C SER A 31 50.44 43.82 25.79
N LEU A 32 51.00 44.01 26.99
CA LEU A 32 50.45 43.47 28.23
C LEU A 32 49.06 44.04 28.53
N ARG A 33 48.86 45.35 28.32
CA ARG A 33 47.55 46.01 28.48
C ARG A 33 46.52 45.45 27.50
N ARG A 34 46.89 45.19 26.23
CA ARG A 34 46.01 44.56 25.25
C ARG A 34 45.66 43.12 25.63
N ALA A 35 46.64 42.31 26.02
CA ALA A 35 46.42 40.94 26.48
C ALA A 35 45.48 40.88 27.71
N HIS A 36 45.67 41.79 28.68
CA HIS A 36 44.78 41.90 29.85
C HIS A 36 43.35 42.34 29.46
N ALA A 37 43.21 43.30 28.54
CA ALA A 37 41.89 43.73 28.05
C ALA A 37 41.16 42.59 27.32
N GLU A 38 41.87 41.82 26.50
CA GLU A 38 41.34 40.66 25.79
C GLU A 38 40.96 39.51 26.75
N GLN A 39 41.80 39.22 27.75
CA GLN A 39 41.48 38.26 28.81
C GLN A 39 40.25 38.70 29.62
N SER A 40 40.13 40.00 29.93
CA SER A 40 38.95 40.56 30.60
C SER A 40 37.68 40.43 29.76
N ALA A 41 37.77 40.62 28.43
CA ALA A 41 36.64 40.43 27.52
C ALA A 41 36.19 38.96 27.50
N ARG A 42 37.12 38.02 27.34
CA ARG A 42 36.84 36.56 27.38
C ARG A 42 36.22 36.11 28.70
N LEU A 43 36.66 36.68 29.83
CA LEU A 43 36.07 36.43 31.16
C LEU A 43 34.68 37.04 31.35
N GLN A 44 34.37 38.15 30.67
CA GLN A 44 33.04 38.75 30.69
C GLN A 44 32.05 37.97 29.80
N GLU A 45 32.52 37.49 28.65
CA GLU A 45 31.76 36.61 27.75
C GLU A 45 31.42 35.27 28.41
N SER A 46 32.40 34.60 29.05
CA SER A 46 32.13 33.35 29.77
C SER A 46 31.17 33.53 30.95
N ARG A 47 31.22 34.66 31.65
CA ARG A 47 30.21 35.01 32.67
C ARG A 47 28.81 35.18 32.09
N ALA A 48 28.67 35.87 30.95
CA ALA A 48 27.38 36.03 30.28
C ALA A 48 26.80 34.68 29.80
N GLN A 49 27.66 33.76 29.35
CA GLN A 49 27.26 32.41 28.96
C GLN A 49 26.79 31.57 30.17
N ILE A 50 27.50 31.65 31.30
CA ILE A 50 27.10 31.00 32.56
C ILE A 50 25.76 31.58 33.06
N GLU A 51 25.56 32.89 32.99
CA GLU A 51 24.29 33.53 33.40
C GLU A 51 23.12 33.09 32.49
N LYS A 52 23.37 32.91 31.19
CA LYS A 52 22.37 32.35 30.26
C LYS A 52 22.01 30.91 30.61
N GLN A 53 23.00 30.07 30.93
CA GLN A 53 22.78 28.68 31.35
C GLN A 53 22.01 28.59 32.68
N ALA A 54 22.31 29.46 33.64
CA ALA A 54 21.57 29.51 34.91
C ALA A 54 20.07 29.79 34.69
N LYS A 55 19.74 30.79 33.85
CA LYS A 55 18.34 31.12 33.52
C LYS A 55 17.60 30.00 32.79
N GLU A 56 18.31 29.20 31.97
CA GLU A 56 17.73 28.02 31.31
C GLU A 56 17.47 26.88 32.30
N ILE A 57 18.34 26.70 33.31
CA ILE A 57 18.14 25.73 34.40
C ILE A 57 16.94 26.13 35.26
N ASP A 58 16.81 27.42 35.61
CA ASP A 58 15.68 27.93 36.38
C ASP A 58 14.35 27.69 35.65
N ALA A 59 14.28 28.02 34.35
CA ALA A 59 13.09 27.77 33.52
C ALA A 59 12.71 26.29 33.45
N LYS A 60 13.68 25.38 33.28
CA LYS A 60 13.43 23.93 33.32
C LYS A 60 13.00 23.45 34.72
N GLY A 61 13.45 24.10 35.78
CA GLY A 61 12.98 23.87 37.15
C GLY A 61 11.50 24.21 37.34
N GLU A 62 11.03 25.29 36.71
CA GLU A 62 9.61 25.66 36.67
C GLU A 62 8.76 24.64 35.88
N GLU A 63 9.20 24.22 34.69
CA GLU A 63 8.53 23.17 33.88
C GLU A 63 8.39 21.83 34.62
N ILE A 64 9.44 21.40 35.33
CA ILE A 64 9.42 20.20 36.18
C ILE A 64 8.41 20.37 37.33
N SER A 65 8.33 21.56 37.92
CA SER A 65 7.41 21.85 39.02
C SER A 65 5.93 21.82 38.58
N VAL A 66 5.63 22.35 37.39
CA VAL A 66 4.28 22.27 36.78
C VAL A 66 3.93 20.81 36.47
N THR A 67 4.85 20.06 35.88
CA THR A 67 4.64 18.64 35.54
C THR A 67 4.38 17.79 36.79
N LYS A 68 5.11 18.06 37.87
CA LYS A 68 4.91 17.40 39.17
C LYS A 68 3.51 17.66 39.75
N LEU A 69 3.02 18.90 39.69
CA LEU A 69 1.66 19.26 40.11
C LEU A 69 0.60 18.48 39.31
N MET A 70 0.76 18.35 37.99
CA MET A 70 -0.16 17.55 37.15
C MET A 70 -0.14 16.06 37.52
N CYS A 71 1.03 15.49 37.85
CA CYS A 71 1.14 14.12 38.34
C CYS A 71 0.48 13.91 39.70
N GLU A 72 0.52 14.91 40.59
CA GLU A 72 -0.15 14.88 41.89
C GLU A 72 -1.69 14.98 41.74
N GLU A 73 -2.19 15.83 40.83
CA GLU A 73 -3.61 15.92 40.50
C GLU A 73 -4.15 14.61 39.88
N LEU A 74 -3.39 14.01 38.94
CA LEU A 74 -3.72 12.70 38.38
C LEU A 74 -3.78 11.60 39.46
N ARG A 75 -2.84 11.61 40.41
CA ARG A 75 -2.84 10.68 41.55
C ARG A 75 -4.10 10.85 42.42
N SER A 76 -4.53 12.09 42.67
CA SER A 76 -5.79 12.36 43.38
C SER A 76 -6.99 11.75 42.65
N LYS A 77 -7.13 12.05 41.35
CA LYS A 77 -8.23 11.53 40.51
C LYS A 77 -8.27 10.00 40.44
N VAL A 78 -7.10 9.33 40.40
CA VAL A 78 -7.02 7.87 40.48
C VAL A 78 -7.52 7.36 41.83
N SER A 79 -7.11 7.98 42.94
CA SER A 79 -7.56 7.57 44.29
C SER A 79 -9.08 7.74 44.50
N GLU A 80 -9.69 8.77 43.91
CA GLU A 80 -11.15 8.96 43.89
C GLU A 80 -11.86 7.87 43.08
N LYS A 81 -11.31 7.46 41.92
CA LYS A 81 -11.88 6.37 41.11
C LYS A 81 -11.75 5.02 41.81
N GLU A 82 -10.64 4.76 42.51
CA GLU A 82 -10.47 3.57 43.34
C GLU A 82 -11.46 3.52 44.52
N SER A 83 -11.75 4.64 45.17
CA SER A 83 -12.74 4.69 46.26
C SER A 83 -14.16 4.44 45.74
N ALA A 84 -14.52 5.05 44.60
CA ALA A 84 -15.80 4.78 43.93
C ALA A 84 -15.94 3.31 43.51
N PHE A 85 -14.87 2.68 42.99
CA PHE A 85 -14.87 1.26 42.66
C PHE A 85 -15.09 0.36 43.90
N LYS A 86 -14.40 0.65 45.01
CA LYS A 86 -14.60 -0.07 46.29
C LYS A 86 -16.04 0.04 46.78
N HIS A 87 -16.68 1.20 46.68
CA HIS A 87 -18.10 1.36 47.01
C HIS A 87 -19.02 0.54 46.09
N LEU A 88 -18.72 0.48 44.79
CA LEU A 88 -19.49 -0.32 43.82
C LEU A 88 -19.38 -1.82 44.11
N SER A 89 -18.17 -2.33 44.40
CA SER A 89 -17.96 -3.74 44.78
C SER A 89 -18.69 -4.10 46.07
N LEU A 90 -18.73 -3.19 47.05
CA LEU A 90 -19.41 -3.41 48.33
C LEU A 90 -20.94 -3.41 48.15
N ALA A 91 -21.47 -2.56 47.27
CA ALA A 91 -22.88 -2.61 46.87
C ALA A 91 -23.25 -3.90 46.11
N HIS A 92 -22.35 -4.42 45.26
CA HIS A 92 -22.52 -5.70 44.56
C HIS A 92 -22.61 -6.89 45.54
N GLU A 93 -21.67 -6.99 46.49
CA GLU A 93 -21.71 -8.09 47.48
C GLU A 93 -22.94 -8.00 48.40
N ASN A 94 -23.41 -6.79 48.74
CA ASN A 94 -24.68 -6.61 49.47
C ASN A 94 -25.90 -7.09 48.65
N LEU A 95 -25.96 -6.79 47.35
CA LEU A 95 -27.01 -7.30 46.45
C LEU A 95 -26.98 -8.84 46.38
N LYS A 96 -25.80 -9.42 46.21
CA LYS A 96 -25.59 -10.88 46.16
C LYS A 96 -25.98 -11.58 47.46
N ALA A 97 -25.67 -10.98 48.61
CA ALA A 97 -26.15 -11.46 49.92
C ALA A 97 -27.68 -11.42 50.02
N GLY A 98 -28.31 -10.31 49.61
CA GLY A 98 -29.77 -10.17 49.58
C GLY A 98 -30.48 -11.16 48.65
N PHE A 99 -29.88 -11.49 47.49
CA PHE A 99 -30.38 -12.55 46.63
C PHE A 99 -30.27 -13.93 47.29
N SER A 100 -29.13 -14.25 47.93
CA SER A 100 -28.94 -15.51 48.66
C SER A 100 -29.98 -15.70 49.77
N GLU A 101 -30.23 -14.67 50.58
CA GLU A 101 -31.24 -14.69 51.64
C GLU A 101 -32.68 -14.87 51.08
N LYS A 102 -32.96 -14.30 49.91
CA LYS A 102 -34.26 -14.46 49.24
C LYS A 102 -34.45 -15.88 48.69
N VAL A 103 -33.39 -16.52 48.19
CA VAL A 103 -33.40 -17.93 47.78
C VAL A 103 -33.65 -18.84 48.99
N SER A 104 -32.92 -18.66 50.11
CA SER A 104 -33.12 -19.49 51.30
C SER A 104 -34.51 -19.35 51.93
N ARG A 105 -35.16 -18.18 51.84
CA ARG A 105 -36.58 -18.03 52.21
C ARG A 105 -37.50 -18.88 51.33
N LEU A 106 -37.36 -18.76 50.00
CA LEU A 106 -38.17 -19.53 49.05
C LEU A 106 -37.97 -21.05 49.21
N GLU A 107 -36.76 -21.52 49.50
CA GLU A 107 -36.49 -22.93 49.83
C GLU A 107 -37.17 -23.39 51.14
N GLY A 108 -37.29 -22.49 52.13
CA GLY A 108 -38.03 -22.74 53.36
C GLY A 108 -39.53 -22.87 53.13
N ASP A 109 -40.11 -21.93 52.38
CA ASP A 109 -41.53 -21.93 52.01
C ASP A 109 -41.89 -23.18 51.19
N ASN A 110 -41.02 -23.59 50.26
CA ASN A 110 -41.23 -24.77 49.43
C ASN A 110 -41.22 -26.07 50.27
N LYS A 111 -40.38 -26.16 51.31
CA LYS A 111 -40.39 -27.29 52.26
C LYS A 111 -41.69 -27.35 53.08
N GLN A 112 -42.24 -26.22 53.49
CA GLN A 112 -43.55 -26.18 54.17
C GLN A 112 -44.69 -26.63 53.25
N LEU A 113 -44.68 -26.20 51.98
CA LEU A 113 -45.66 -26.63 50.97
C LEU A 113 -45.60 -28.14 50.71
N VAL A 114 -44.41 -28.74 50.64
CA VAL A 114 -44.26 -30.21 50.51
C VAL A 114 -44.82 -30.92 51.74
N SER A 115 -44.53 -30.47 52.96
CA SER A 115 -45.11 -31.09 54.17
C SER A 115 -46.65 -30.97 54.23
N ALA A 116 -47.22 -29.87 53.76
CA ALA A 116 -48.68 -29.72 53.65
C ALA A 116 -49.31 -30.62 52.58
N LEU A 117 -48.58 -30.88 51.48
CA LEU A 117 -49.00 -31.81 50.43
C LEU A 117 -48.98 -33.26 50.93
N ASP A 118 -47.96 -33.66 51.68
CA ASP A 118 -47.87 -35.00 52.29
C ASP A 118 -49.00 -35.22 53.31
N GLU A 119 -49.32 -34.20 54.14
CA GLU A 119 -50.46 -34.28 55.08
C GLU A 119 -51.82 -34.34 54.36
N ALA A 120 -51.95 -33.73 53.18
CA ALA A 120 -53.13 -33.84 52.34
C ALA A 120 -53.25 -35.22 51.68
N ASN A 121 -52.13 -35.81 51.24
CA ASN A 121 -52.10 -37.16 50.66
C ASN A 121 -52.51 -38.23 51.67
N MET A 122 -52.02 -38.16 52.92
CA MET A 122 -52.45 -39.08 54.00
C MET A 122 -53.97 -39.04 54.24
N LYS A 123 -54.60 -37.87 54.14
CA LYS A 123 -56.07 -37.71 54.24
C LYS A 123 -56.81 -38.21 52.99
N GLY A 124 -56.14 -38.23 51.83
CA GLY A 124 -56.66 -38.84 50.60
C GLY A 124 -56.71 -40.38 50.68
N GLU A 125 -55.72 -41.01 51.31
CA GLU A 125 -55.69 -42.47 51.50
C GLU A 125 -56.82 -42.98 52.40
N GLU A 126 -57.16 -42.26 53.49
CA GLU A 126 -58.33 -42.58 54.33
C GLU A 126 -59.67 -42.46 53.55
N GLN A 127 -59.79 -41.51 52.62
CA GLN A 127 -60.98 -41.37 51.77
C GLN A 127 -61.06 -42.45 50.69
N GLY A 128 -59.92 -42.95 50.19
CA GLY A 128 -59.86 -44.05 49.23
C GLY A 128 -60.55 -45.33 49.71
N GLY A 129 -60.44 -45.65 51.00
CA GLY A 129 -61.09 -46.82 51.60
C GLY A 129 -62.63 -46.79 51.54
N LEU A 130 -63.24 -45.59 51.53
CA LEU A 130 -64.69 -45.44 51.38
C LEU A 130 -65.12 -45.56 49.90
N ILE A 131 -64.28 -45.08 48.98
CA ILE A 131 -64.55 -45.10 47.53
C ILE A 131 -64.64 -46.53 47.00
N SER A 132 -63.73 -47.42 47.39
CA SER A 132 -63.75 -48.82 46.94
C SER A 132 -64.96 -49.63 47.41
N SER A 133 -65.66 -49.20 48.46
CA SER A 133 -66.95 -49.77 48.85
C SER A 133 -68.09 -49.36 47.90
N CYS A 134 -68.07 -48.11 47.42
CA CYS A 134 -69.01 -47.63 46.40
C CYS A 134 -68.76 -48.22 45.00
N GLU A 135 -67.50 -48.49 44.64
CA GLU A 135 -67.14 -49.08 43.35
C GLU A 135 -67.76 -50.48 43.14
N GLN A 136 -67.80 -51.31 44.19
CA GLN A 136 -68.42 -52.65 44.14
C GLN A 136 -69.96 -52.59 43.96
N GLU A 137 -70.60 -51.51 44.39
CA GLU A 137 -72.04 -51.31 44.22
C GLU A 137 -72.35 -50.77 42.82
N ILE A 138 -71.50 -49.89 42.29
CA ILE A 138 -71.56 -49.36 40.92
C ILE A 138 -71.40 -50.48 39.88
N GLU A 139 -70.55 -51.48 40.12
CA GLU A 139 -70.33 -52.57 39.16
C GLU A 139 -71.57 -53.49 39.01
N LYS A 140 -72.33 -53.70 40.09
CA LYS A 140 -73.63 -54.41 40.03
C LYS A 140 -74.66 -53.64 39.19
N LEU A 141 -74.68 -52.31 39.31
CA LEU A 141 -75.61 -51.45 38.56
C LEU A 141 -75.23 -51.34 37.07
N LYS A 142 -73.94 -51.35 36.72
CA LYS A 142 -73.46 -51.40 35.32
C LYS A 142 -73.97 -52.66 34.57
N GLY A 143 -74.04 -53.81 35.26
CA GLY A 143 -74.54 -55.06 34.67
C GLY A 143 -75.98 -54.96 34.14
N LEU A 144 -76.85 -54.23 34.85
CA LEU A 144 -78.24 -53.99 34.43
C LEU A 144 -78.35 -52.94 33.32
N LEU A 145 -77.51 -51.90 33.35
CA LEU A 145 -77.50 -50.79 32.38
C LEU A 145 -76.93 -51.19 31.01
N SER A 146 -76.04 -52.18 30.96
CA SER A 146 -75.45 -52.69 29.72
C SER A 146 -76.47 -53.41 28.82
N ILE A 147 -77.51 -54.01 29.40
CA ILE A 147 -78.53 -54.79 28.69
C ILE A 147 -79.55 -53.89 27.98
N THR A 148 -79.90 -52.75 28.57
CA THR A 148 -80.86 -51.79 28.00
C THR A 148 -80.21 -50.85 26.98
N ARG A 149 -78.98 -50.38 27.23
CA ARG A 149 -78.26 -49.44 26.34
C ARG A 149 -78.00 -50.02 24.94
N LYS A 150 -77.81 -51.35 24.85
CA LYS A 150 -77.52 -52.06 23.58
C LYS A 150 -78.69 -52.07 22.59
N LYS A 151 -79.92 -51.72 23.01
CA LYS A 151 -81.10 -51.65 22.13
C LYS A 151 -81.38 -50.25 21.55
N CYS A 152 -80.74 -49.20 22.07
CA CYS A 152 -80.94 -47.82 21.58
C CYS A 152 -79.83 -47.33 20.64
N ALA A 153 -78.59 -47.82 20.78
CA ALA A 153 -77.44 -47.33 20.00
C ALA A 153 -77.58 -47.50 18.47
N ASP A 154 -78.17 -48.61 18.02
CA ASP A 154 -78.20 -49.01 16.60
C ASP A 154 -79.14 -48.16 15.71
N ALA A 155 -79.99 -47.33 16.33
CA ALA A 155 -80.87 -46.38 15.64
C ALA A 155 -80.21 -45.01 15.46
N GLU A 156 -79.43 -44.56 16.44
CA GLU A 156 -78.90 -43.19 16.51
C GLU A 156 -77.60 -43.03 15.70
N GLN A 157 -76.77 -44.08 15.65
CA GLN A 157 -75.49 -44.09 14.91
C GLN A 157 -75.64 -43.85 13.39
N ARG A 158 -76.80 -44.22 12.81
CA ARG A 158 -77.11 -44.02 11.38
C ARG A 158 -77.45 -42.57 11.02
N ALA A 159 -77.82 -41.72 11.98
CA ALA A 159 -78.15 -40.31 11.74
C ALA A 159 -76.93 -39.37 11.85
N GLN A 160 -75.99 -39.68 12.76
CA GLN A 160 -74.84 -38.81 13.06
C GLN A 160 -73.72 -38.88 11.99
N ALA A 161 -73.45 -40.07 11.46
CA ALA A 161 -72.33 -40.33 10.54
C ALA A 161 -72.33 -39.43 9.27
N SER A 162 -73.51 -39.04 8.75
CA SER A 162 -73.64 -38.18 7.56
C SER A 162 -73.24 -36.71 7.78
N ARG A 163 -73.23 -36.22 9.03
CA ARG A 163 -72.84 -34.84 9.36
C ARG A 163 -71.33 -34.71 9.63
N GLU A 164 -70.73 -35.73 10.22
CA GLU A 164 -69.29 -35.77 10.52
C GLU A 164 -68.42 -36.14 9.32
N ALA A 165 -68.98 -36.77 8.28
CA ALA A 165 -68.29 -36.90 6.99
C ALA A 165 -68.08 -35.51 6.35
N ARG A 166 -69.16 -34.75 6.15
CA ARG A 166 -69.12 -33.42 5.51
C ARG A 166 -68.14 -32.42 6.15
N ARG A 167 -68.07 -32.37 7.49
CA ARG A 167 -67.10 -31.49 8.18
C ARG A 167 -65.65 -31.94 8.02
N ARG A 168 -65.40 -33.25 7.92
CA ARG A 168 -64.06 -33.79 7.63
C ARG A 168 -63.64 -33.42 6.21
N ASP A 169 -64.54 -33.61 5.24
CA ASP A 169 -64.28 -33.24 3.84
C ASP A 169 -63.98 -31.72 3.70
N GLU A 170 -64.78 -30.84 4.32
CA GLU A 170 -64.53 -29.39 4.34
C GLU A 170 -63.18 -29.00 4.96
N THR A 171 -62.73 -29.73 5.99
CA THR A 171 -61.45 -29.47 6.67
C THR A 171 -60.28 -29.98 5.83
N ILE A 172 -60.42 -31.15 5.20
CA ILE A 172 -59.44 -31.71 4.25
C ILE A 172 -59.26 -30.77 3.06
N SER A 173 -60.34 -30.35 2.41
CA SER A 173 -60.30 -29.38 1.30
C SER A 173 -59.84 -27.97 1.71
N LYS A 174 -59.69 -27.67 3.01
CA LYS A 174 -58.94 -26.48 3.46
C LYS A 174 -57.44 -26.77 3.53
N MET A 175 -57.04 -27.85 4.21
CA MET A 175 -55.63 -28.24 4.33
C MET A 175 -54.97 -28.53 2.97
N GLU A 176 -55.72 -29.06 2.00
CA GLU A 176 -55.25 -29.28 0.63
C GLU A 176 -54.93 -27.96 -0.09
N ARG A 177 -55.78 -26.93 0.07
CA ARG A 177 -55.53 -25.59 -0.48
C ARG A 177 -54.37 -24.88 0.23
N ASP A 178 -54.32 -24.95 1.55
CA ASP A 178 -53.23 -24.35 2.33
C ASP A 178 -51.87 -25.03 2.00
N LYS A 179 -51.89 -26.35 1.70
CA LYS A 179 -50.72 -27.10 1.19
C LYS A 179 -50.33 -26.66 -0.23
N GLU A 180 -51.29 -26.53 -1.15
CA GLU A 180 -51.04 -26.14 -2.55
C GLU A 180 -50.47 -24.71 -2.64
N GLU A 181 -50.96 -23.80 -1.81
CA GLU A 181 -50.40 -22.45 -1.61
C GLU A 181 -48.94 -22.50 -1.13
N LEU A 182 -48.63 -23.30 -0.09
CA LEU A 182 -47.27 -23.48 0.40
C LEU A 182 -46.33 -24.13 -0.62
N GLU A 183 -46.79 -25.13 -1.39
CA GLU A 183 -46.01 -25.72 -2.48
C GLU A 183 -45.70 -24.69 -3.59
N ASN A 184 -46.64 -23.79 -3.90
CA ASN A 184 -46.42 -22.74 -4.89
C ASN A 184 -45.45 -21.65 -4.39
N GLN A 185 -45.53 -21.27 -3.10
CA GLN A 185 -44.55 -20.37 -2.48
C GLN A 185 -43.14 -21.01 -2.43
N LEU A 186 -43.06 -22.30 -2.12
CA LEU A 186 -41.80 -23.05 -2.11
C LEU A 186 -41.19 -23.14 -3.53
N LYS A 187 -41.99 -23.46 -4.55
CA LYS A 187 -41.56 -23.44 -5.97
C LYS A 187 -41.00 -22.07 -6.37
N TRP A 188 -41.70 -20.99 -6.03
CA TRP A 188 -41.24 -19.64 -6.35
C TRP A 188 -39.93 -19.28 -5.61
N LYS A 189 -39.77 -19.70 -4.34
CA LYS A 189 -38.51 -19.51 -3.62
C LYS A 189 -37.35 -20.33 -4.20
N THR A 190 -37.59 -21.58 -4.57
CA THR A 190 -36.59 -22.41 -5.28
C THR A 190 -36.16 -21.77 -6.60
N GLU A 191 -37.09 -21.19 -7.34
CA GLU A 191 -36.81 -20.46 -8.59
C GLU A 191 -35.99 -19.17 -8.34
N GLN A 192 -36.28 -18.42 -7.26
CA GLN A 192 -35.43 -17.28 -6.86
C GLN A 192 -33.99 -17.71 -6.54
N PHE A 193 -33.81 -18.80 -5.79
CA PHE A 193 -32.47 -19.33 -5.48
C PHE A 193 -31.74 -19.78 -6.75
N ARG A 194 -32.43 -20.45 -7.68
CA ARG A 194 -31.88 -20.87 -8.98
C ARG A 194 -31.37 -19.67 -9.79
N HIS A 195 -32.12 -18.57 -9.84
CA HIS A 195 -31.66 -17.35 -10.52
C HIS A 195 -30.45 -16.67 -9.84
N LEU A 196 -30.36 -16.72 -8.50
CA LEU A 196 -29.21 -16.21 -7.76
C LEU A 196 -27.97 -17.09 -7.98
N GLU A 197 -28.14 -18.41 -8.04
CA GLU A 197 -27.10 -19.38 -8.32
C GLU A 197 -26.58 -19.25 -9.77
N ASP A 198 -27.47 -19.12 -10.75
CA ASP A 198 -27.13 -18.79 -12.14
C ASP A 198 -26.35 -17.47 -12.26
N ALA A 199 -26.78 -16.43 -11.53
CA ALA A 199 -26.10 -15.13 -11.52
C ALA A 199 -24.71 -15.20 -10.85
N HIS A 200 -24.57 -15.93 -9.76
CA HIS A 200 -23.30 -16.18 -9.08
C HIS A 200 -22.33 -16.96 -9.98
N ASN A 201 -22.81 -18.04 -10.61
CA ASN A 201 -22.00 -18.85 -11.53
C ASN A 201 -21.50 -18.00 -12.72
N LYS A 202 -22.37 -17.17 -13.30
CA LYS A 202 -22.02 -16.25 -14.39
C LYS A 202 -21.04 -15.16 -13.96
N ALA A 203 -21.09 -14.70 -12.71
CA ALA A 203 -20.08 -13.80 -12.14
C ALA A 203 -18.74 -14.51 -11.93
N GLN A 204 -18.75 -15.76 -11.45
CA GLN A 204 -17.56 -16.58 -11.25
C GLN A 204 -16.87 -16.92 -12.59
N GLU A 205 -17.63 -17.20 -13.64
CA GLU A 205 -17.10 -17.40 -15.00
C GLU A 205 -16.42 -16.13 -15.55
N LYS A 206 -17.07 -14.96 -15.42
CA LYS A 206 -16.44 -13.68 -15.80
C LYS A 206 -15.16 -13.40 -15.04
N PHE A 207 -15.13 -13.69 -13.72
CA PHE A 207 -13.92 -13.55 -12.91
C PHE A 207 -12.81 -14.49 -13.39
N ARG A 208 -13.13 -15.75 -13.70
CA ARG A 208 -12.18 -16.71 -14.30
C ARG A 208 -11.67 -16.28 -15.67
N ALA A 209 -12.50 -15.65 -16.50
CA ALA A 209 -12.10 -15.13 -17.81
C ALA A 209 -11.13 -13.95 -17.66
N CYS A 210 -11.51 -12.93 -16.88
CA CYS A 210 -10.67 -11.76 -16.60
C CYS A 210 -9.34 -12.17 -15.94
N LYS A 211 -9.35 -13.15 -15.02
CA LYS A 211 -8.12 -13.69 -14.43
C LYS A 211 -7.18 -14.29 -15.50
N LYS A 212 -7.71 -15.05 -16.47
CA LYS A 212 -6.90 -15.62 -17.56
C LYS A 212 -6.36 -14.54 -18.52
N GLU A 213 -7.15 -13.50 -18.80
CA GLU A 213 -6.71 -12.35 -19.60
C GLU A 213 -5.54 -11.64 -18.92
N LEU A 214 -5.66 -11.32 -17.63
CA LEU A 214 -4.57 -10.73 -16.83
C LEU A 214 -3.34 -11.66 -16.71
N GLU A 215 -3.53 -12.98 -16.63
CA GLU A 215 -2.42 -13.95 -16.64
C GLU A 215 -1.70 -13.99 -18.00
N MET A 216 -2.42 -13.84 -19.12
CA MET A 216 -1.81 -13.70 -20.46
C MET A 216 -1.12 -12.35 -20.66
N GLU A 217 -1.74 -11.24 -20.26
CA GLU A 217 -1.12 -9.90 -20.32
C GLU A 217 0.17 -9.86 -19.49
N ARG A 218 0.15 -10.45 -18.29
CA ARG A 218 1.34 -10.58 -17.45
C ARG A 218 2.43 -11.45 -18.10
N ALA A 219 2.07 -12.54 -18.77
CA ALA A 219 3.05 -13.37 -19.49
C ALA A 219 3.68 -12.59 -20.65
N ASN A 220 2.86 -11.94 -21.49
CA ASN A 220 3.33 -11.10 -22.60
C ASN A 220 4.26 -9.97 -22.12
N LEU A 221 3.95 -9.32 -21.00
CA LEU A 221 4.79 -8.28 -20.41
C LEU A 221 6.13 -8.82 -19.89
N ILE A 222 6.16 -10.04 -19.33
CA ILE A 222 7.39 -10.71 -18.90
C ILE A 222 8.27 -11.06 -20.11
N ASP A 223 7.66 -11.52 -21.21
CA ASP A 223 8.37 -11.81 -22.46
C ASP A 223 8.92 -10.53 -23.10
N GLU A 224 8.16 -9.43 -23.09
CA GLU A 224 8.61 -8.12 -23.56
C GLU A 224 9.76 -7.57 -22.72
N VAL A 225 9.66 -7.62 -21.38
CA VAL A 225 10.76 -7.23 -20.47
C VAL A 225 12.01 -8.08 -20.71
N SER A 226 11.86 -9.40 -20.92
CA SER A 226 12.98 -10.29 -21.23
C SER A 226 13.64 -9.95 -22.58
N SER A 227 12.84 -9.62 -23.60
CA SER A 227 13.31 -9.15 -24.90
C SER A 227 14.06 -7.81 -24.79
N LEU A 228 13.50 -6.84 -24.05
CA LEU A 228 14.15 -5.56 -23.79
C LEU A 228 15.45 -5.70 -23.00
N GLN A 229 15.50 -6.60 -22.01
CA GLN A 229 16.70 -6.87 -21.23
C GLN A 229 17.79 -7.51 -22.09
N THR A 230 17.49 -8.55 -22.88
CA THR A 230 18.49 -9.12 -23.81
C THR A 230 18.97 -8.11 -24.87
N ASN A 231 18.10 -7.18 -25.31
CA ASN A 231 18.49 -6.07 -26.18
C ASN A 231 19.45 -5.09 -25.47
N LEU A 232 19.15 -4.72 -24.22
CA LEU A 232 20.00 -3.85 -23.40
C LEU A 232 21.37 -4.50 -23.15
N ASP A 233 21.41 -5.77 -22.74
CA ASP A 233 22.63 -6.54 -22.50
C ASP A 233 23.49 -6.68 -23.78
N SER A 234 22.85 -6.74 -24.95
CA SER A 234 23.57 -6.73 -26.24
C SER A 234 24.19 -5.36 -26.54
N LYS A 235 23.49 -4.26 -26.25
CA LYS A 235 23.99 -2.89 -26.42
C LYS A 235 25.10 -2.56 -25.42
N THR A 236 24.97 -3.00 -24.17
CA THR A 236 25.99 -2.84 -23.13
C THR A 236 27.29 -3.53 -23.56
N ARG A 237 27.23 -4.80 -24.01
CA ARG A 237 28.41 -5.50 -24.54
C ARG A 237 29.05 -4.77 -25.73
N VAL A 238 28.26 -4.27 -26.68
CA VAL A 238 28.78 -3.48 -27.81
C VAL A 238 29.45 -2.17 -27.34
N ALA A 239 28.89 -1.50 -26.33
CA ALA A 239 29.48 -0.29 -25.75
C ALA A 239 30.81 -0.58 -25.02
N GLU A 240 30.90 -1.71 -24.30
CA GLU A 240 32.13 -2.15 -23.63
C GLU A 240 33.22 -2.55 -24.64
N ASP A 241 32.86 -3.25 -25.71
CA ASP A 241 33.74 -3.56 -26.84
C ASP A 241 34.30 -2.28 -27.49
N LEU A 242 33.45 -1.27 -27.67
CA LEU A 242 33.86 0.03 -28.22
C LEU A 242 34.76 0.80 -27.23
N ARG A 243 34.46 0.77 -25.92
CA ARG A 243 35.31 1.35 -24.87
C ARG A 243 36.70 0.71 -24.86
N SER A 244 36.77 -0.62 -24.88
CA SER A 244 38.03 -1.38 -24.93
C SER A 244 38.85 -1.06 -26.18
N LYS A 245 38.20 -0.96 -27.35
CA LYS A 245 38.87 -0.53 -28.60
C LYS A 245 39.38 0.90 -28.52
N LEU A 246 38.61 1.83 -27.95
CA LEU A 246 39.02 3.23 -27.76
C LEU A 246 40.22 3.34 -26.80
N GLU A 247 40.20 2.58 -25.71
CA GLU A 247 41.29 2.53 -24.74
C GLU A 247 42.58 1.98 -25.36
N MET A 248 42.49 0.90 -26.14
CA MET A 248 43.62 0.36 -26.90
C MET A 248 44.18 1.39 -27.90
N CYS A 249 43.31 2.11 -28.63
CA CYS A 249 43.72 3.21 -29.51
C CYS A 249 44.43 4.34 -28.73
N ASN A 250 43.92 4.73 -27.56
CA ASN A 250 44.55 5.75 -26.72
C ASN A 250 45.93 5.31 -26.21
N GLN A 251 46.09 4.04 -25.82
CA GLN A 251 47.40 3.49 -25.44
C GLN A 251 48.39 3.48 -26.61
N VAL A 252 47.95 3.13 -27.82
CA VAL A 252 48.79 3.19 -29.03
C VAL A 252 49.17 4.65 -29.35
N LEU A 253 48.23 5.59 -29.25
CA LEU A 253 48.48 7.02 -29.45
C LEU A 253 49.48 7.57 -28.43
N ALA A 254 49.36 7.20 -27.15
CA ALA A 254 50.29 7.61 -26.10
C ALA A 254 51.71 7.06 -26.32
N ARG A 255 51.84 5.82 -26.81
CA ARG A 255 53.14 5.24 -27.22
C ARG A 255 53.75 6.00 -28.40
N GLU A 256 52.96 6.28 -29.44
CA GLU A 256 53.43 7.04 -30.60
C GLU A 256 53.77 8.49 -30.27
N GLU A 257 53.02 9.16 -29.39
CA GLU A 257 53.35 10.51 -28.95
C GLU A 257 54.61 10.55 -28.07
N SER A 258 54.82 9.51 -27.24
CA SER A 258 56.08 9.36 -26.49
C SER A 258 57.27 9.13 -27.42
N ARG A 259 57.10 8.29 -28.46
CA ARG A 259 58.09 8.07 -29.52
C ARG A 259 58.39 9.36 -30.30
N ARG A 260 57.36 10.16 -30.60
CA ARG A 260 57.49 11.49 -31.23
C ARG A 260 58.32 12.44 -30.37
N LYS A 261 58.03 12.53 -29.06
CA LYS A 261 58.78 13.37 -28.11
C LYS A 261 60.25 12.94 -28.00
N LEU A 262 60.54 11.64 -27.97
CA LEU A 262 61.91 11.13 -27.96
C LEU A 262 62.69 11.52 -29.22
N LEU A 263 62.08 11.38 -30.40
CA LEU A 263 62.69 11.80 -31.66
C LEU A 263 62.89 13.32 -31.74
N GLU A 264 61.96 14.10 -31.17
CA GLU A 264 62.07 15.57 -31.09
C GLU A 264 63.26 16.00 -30.22
N ILE A 265 63.50 15.31 -29.10
CA ILE A 265 64.69 15.50 -28.25
C ILE A 265 65.98 15.11 -29.01
N GLN A 266 66.04 13.93 -29.62
CA GLN A 266 67.21 13.47 -30.38
C GLN A 266 67.55 14.42 -31.55
N MET A 267 66.54 14.97 -32.22
CA MET A 267 66.72 15.97 -33.27
C MET A 267 67.26 17.30 -32.73
N ALA A 268 66.80 17.73 -31.54
CA ALA A 268 67.30 18.93 -30.88
C ALA A 268 68.75 18.76 -30.39
N GLU A 269 69.07 17.61 -29.80
CA GLU A 269 70.44 17.23 -29.39
C GLU A 269 71.39 17.18 -30.59
N SER A 270 71.00 16.50 -31.66
CA SER A 270 71.75 16.45 -32.93
C SER A 270 71.98 17.86 -33.50
N LYS A 271 70.94 18.71 -33.52
CA LYS A 271 71.05 20.11 -33.96
C LYS A 271 72.03 20.90 -33.10
N ALA A 272 71.98 20.77 -31.78
CA ALA A 272 72.92 21.43 -30.87
C ALA A 272 74.36 20.93 -31.06
N MET A 273 74.57 19.62 -31.30
CA MET A 273 75.90 19.08 -31.65
C MET A 273 76.42 19.68 -32.96
N TYR A 274 75.59 19.81 -34.00
CA TYR A 274 75.98 20.45 -35.25
C TYR A 274 76.27 21.95 -35.07
N GLU A 275 75.48 22.67 -34.27
CA GLU A 275 75.71 24.09 -33.97
C GLU A 275 77.05 24.29 -33.22
N ASN A 276 77.37 23.43 -32.25
CA ASN A 276 78.66 23.43 -31.56
C ASN A 276 79.83 23.13 -32.53
N VAL A 277 79.74 22.07 -33.34
CA VAL A 277 80.80 21.73 -34.33
C VAL A 277 80.98 22.84 -35.37
N MET A 278 79.91 23.52 -35.77
CA MET A 278 80.00 24.69 -36.64
C MET A 278 80.67 25.88 -35.95
N SER A 279 80.40 26.11 -34.66
CA SER A 279 81.09 27.14 -33.87
C SER A 279 82.58 26.84 -33.72
N ASP A 280 82.96 25.60 -33.38
CA ASP A 280 84.35 25.14 -33.30
C ASP A 280 85.07 25.30 -34.65
N TYR A 281 84.39 24.97 -35.76
CA TYR A 281 84.91 25.17 -37.11
C TYR A 281 85.12 26.66 -37.42
N GLU A 282 84.20 27.54 -37.03
CA GLU A 282 84.34 28.98 -37.24
C GLU A 282 85.43 29.61 -36.36
N GLU A 283 85.61 29.14 -35.12
CA GLU A 283 86.74 29.52 -34.26
C GLU A 283 88.07 29.07 -34.89
N ALA A 284 88.19 27.77 -35.21
CA ALA A 284 89.40 27.22 -35.83
C ALA A 284 89.75 27.93 -37.14
N ARG A 285 88.75 28.22 -37.98
CA ARG A 285 88.90 29.00 -39.22
C ARG A 285 89.35 30.43 -38.94
N SER A 286 88.87 31.06 -37.88
CA SER A 286 89.28 32.41 -37.48
C SER A 286 90.69 32.44 -36.90
N ARG A 287 91.08 31.42 -36.13
CA ARG A 287 92.44 31.22 -35.63
C ARG A 287 93.44 30.98 -36.76
N ILE A 288 93.08 30.18 -37.76
CA ILE A 288 93.89 29.98 -38.98
C ILE A 288 94.07 31.30 -39.75
N ARG A 289 93.02 32.15 -39.84
CA ARG A 289 93.16 33.49 -40.43
C ARG A 289 94.14 34.37 -39.64
N SER A 290 94.04 34.41 -38.31
CA SER A 290 94.98 35.19 -37.45
C SER A 290 96.42 34.74 -37.67
N LEU A 291 96.69 33.44 -37.54
CA LEU A 291 98.03 32.86 -37.77
C LEU A 291 98.55 33.10 -39.20
N THR A 292 97.66 33.19 -40.19
CA THR A 292 98.06 33.54 -41.57
C THR A 292 98.48 35.00 -41.67
N VAL A 293 97.77 35.92 -41.01
CA VAL A 293 98.14 37.35 -40.95
C VAL A 293 99.45 37.53 -40.18
N GLU A 294 99.57 36.95 -38.98
CA GLU A 294 100.80 36.99 -38.17
C GLU A 294 102.01 36.47 -38.95
N ARG A 295 101.88 35.33 -39.64
CA ARG A 295 102.93 34.79 -40.51
C ARG A 295 103.30 35.75 -41.65
N ASP A 296 102.32 36.39 -42.28
CA ASP A 296 102.57 37.31 -43.39
C ASP A 296 103.22 38.62 -42.92
N GLU A 297 102.88 39.09 -41.71
CA GLU A 297 103.56 40.17 -41.00
C GLU A 297 105.00 39.81 -40.61
N GLU A 298 105.24 38.62 -40.05
CA GLU A 298 106.59 38.11 -39.79
C GLU A 298 107.43 38.01 -41.07
N ILE A 299 106.86 37.47 -42.16
CA ILE A 299 107.52 37.40 -43.46
C ILE A 299 107.85 38.80 -43.98
N ALA A 300 106.96 39.79 -43.81
CA ALA A 300 107.23 41.17 -44.17
C ALA A 300 108.36 41.78 -43.30
N ALA A 301 108.34 41.57 -41.98
CA ALA A 301 109.36 42.03 -41.05
C ALA A 301 110.74 41.40 -41.36
N LEU A 302 110.79 40.09 -41.63
CA LEU A 302 112.01 39.38 -42.04
C LEU A 302 112.53 39.86 -43.40
N ARG A 303 111.66 40.12 -44.38
CA ARG A 303 112.04 40.72 -45.67
C ARG A 303 112.63 42.12 -45.48
N ASN A 304 112.04 42.95 -44.64
CA ASN A 304 112.55 44.28 -44.31
C ASN A 304 113.91 44.20 -43.57
N SER A 305 114.05 43.30 -42.60
CA SER A 305 115.30 43.04 -41.88
C SER A 305 116.42 42.51 -42.80
N LEU A 306 116.08 41.64 -43.75
CA LEU A 306 117.03 41.16 -44.76
C LEU A 306 117.43 42.28 -45.72
N ALA A 307 116.50 43.15 -46.13
CA ALA A 307 116.79 44.31 -46.96
C ALA A 307 117.74 45.30 -46.26
N THR A 308 117.51 45.63 -44.98
CA THR A 308 118.42 46.51 -44.21
C THR A 308 119.77 45.88 -43.95
N LYS A 309 119.85 44.57 -43.66
CA LYS A 309 121.14 43.85 -43.62
C LYS A 309 121.84 43.86 -44.97
N GLY A 310 121.09 43.75 -46.08
CA GLY A 310 121.61 43.85 -47.44
C GLY A 310 122.18 45.23 -47.78
N THR A 311 121.56 46.32 -47.30
CA THR A 311 122.13 47.67 -47.47
C THR A 311 123.37 47.88 -46.59
N LEU A 312 123.35 47.40 -45.35
CA LEU A 312 124.52 47.44 -44.46
C LEU A 312 125.70 46.62 -45.00
N ALA A 313 125.46 45.43 -45.58
CA ALA A 313 126.50 44.62 -46.20
C ALA A 313 127.18 45.36 -47.36
N LYS A 314 126.40 46.04 -48.22
CA LYS A 314 126.94 46.89 -49.29
C LYS A 314 127.71 48.11 -48.76
N GLU A 315 127.26 48.73 -47.66
CA GLU A 315 127.99 49.83 -47.01
C GLU A 315 129.31 49.34 -46.38
N LEU A 316 129.33 48.13 -45.82
CA LEU A 316 130.54 47.50 -45.30
C LEU A 316 131.50 47.07 -46.40
N GLU A 317 131.01 46.54 -47.52
CA GLU A 317 131.81 46.18 -48.70
C GLU A 317 132.41 47.45 -49.36
N TYR A 318 131.63 48.53 -49.45
CA TYR A 318 132.13 49.84 -49.86
C TYR A 318 133.19 50.39 -48.89
N ARG A 319 132.98 50.28 -47.56
CA ARG A 319 134.02 50.64 -46.58
C ARG A 319 135.25 49.75 -46.66
N ALA A 320 135.09 48.45 -46.88
CA ALA A 320 136.21 47.51 -46.98
C ALA A 320 137.07 47.82 -48.20
N THR A 321 136.46 48.00 -49.37
CA THR A 321 137.16 48.39 -50.59
C THR A 321 137.82 49.78 -50.48
N HIS A 322 137.18 50.75 -49.81
CA HIS A 322 137.79 52.04 -49.49
C HIS A 322 138.98 51.90 -48.52
N LEU A 323 138.87 51.06 -47.49
CA LEU A 323 139.95 50.79 -46.53
C LEU A 323 141.10 49.97 -47.16
N GLU A 324 140.82 49.12 -48.15
CA GLU A 324 141.84 48.42 -48.95
C GLU A 324 142.59 49.41 -49.84
N GLN A 325 141.88 50.36 -50.48
CA GLN A 325 142.49 51.47 -51.20
C GLN A 325 143.35 52.33 -50.28
N GLU A 326 142.83 52.79 -49.13
CA GLU A 326 143.61 53.54 -48.14
C GLU A 326 144.81 52.72 -47.62
N ASN A 327 144.69 51.40 -47.45
CA ASN A 327 145.83 50.56 -47.05
C ASN A 327 146.89 50.43 -48.15
N GLU A 328 146.50 50.42 -49.43
CA GLU A 328 147.46 50.39 -50.54
C GLU A 328 148.10 51.77 -50.78
N GLU A 329 147.35 52.85 -50.58
CA GLU A 329 147.89 54.22 -50.49
C GLU A 329 148.83 54.38 -49.28
N LEU A 330 148.50 53.79 -48.13
CA LEU A 330 149.37 53.79 -46.94
C LEU A 330 150.59 52.90 -47.12
N ARG A 331 150.50 51.76 -47.82
CA ARG A 331 151.67 50.96 -48.22
C ARG A 331 152.56 51.72 -49.20
N SER A 332 151.95 52.42 -50.16
CA SER A 332 152.67 53.30 -51.08
C SER A 332 153.34 54.45 -50.31
N SER A 333 152.64 55.10 -49.39
CA SER A 333 153.18 56.14 -48.50
C SER A 333 154.25 55.61 -47.54
N LEU A 334 154.16 54.35 -47.12
CA LEU A 334 155.13 53.70 -46.23
C LEU A 334 156.39 53.28 -47.02
N LYS A 335 156.22 52.91 -48.29
CA LYS A 335 157.31 52.70 -49.24
C LYS A 335 157.99 54.02 -49.58
N GLU A 336 157.24 55.09 -49.85
CA GLU A 336 157.75 56.46 -49.99
C GLU A 336 158.43 56.95 -48.70
N LEU A 337 157.92 56.60 -47.51
CA LEU A 337 158.59 56.89 -46.24
C LEU A 337 159.87 56.07 -46.05
N GLN A 338 159.94 54.81 -46.49
CA GLN A 338 161.18 54.02 -46.49
C GLN A 338 162.19 54.56 -47.50
N GLU A 339 161.75 55.01 -48.67
CA GLU A 339 162.59 55.65 -49.70
C GLU A 339 163.06 57.06 -49.25
N ALA A 340 162.23 57.80 -48.52
CA ALA A 340 162.58 59.07 -47.87
C ALA A 340 163.44 58.90 -46.61
N GLN A 341 163.37 57.76 -45.91
CA GLN A 341 164.17 57.49 -44.70
C GLN A 341 165.67 57.30 -45.01
N VAL A 342 166.06 57.28 -46.28
CA VAL A 342 167.47 57.38 -46.73
C VAL A 342 167.99 58.83 -46.77
N ASN A 343 167.12 59.84 -46.76
CA ASN A 343 167.48 61.28 -46.73
C ASN A 343 166.59 62.04 -45.71
N GLY A 344 167.01 62.07 -44.44
CA GLY A 344 166.17 62.50 -43.31
C GLY A 344 165.97 64.02 -43.08
N VAL A 345 165.44 64.32 -41.88
CA VAL A 345 164.90 65.63 -41.38
C VAL A 345 163.43 65.86 -41.78
N GLY A 346 162.50 66.26 -40.91
CA GLY A 346 162.59 66.57 -39.47
C GLY A 346 161.20 66.81 -38.83
N ALA A 347 161.14 66.85 -37.49
CA ALA A 347 159.87 66.82 -36.74
C ALA A 347 159.17 68.19 -36.63
N ALA A 348 158.04 68.37 -37.32
CA ALA A 348 157.11 69.50 -37.12
C ALA A 348 155.62 69.20 -37.41
N ALA A 349 155.30 68.14 -38.16
CA ALA A 349 153.93 67.87 -38.62
C ALA A 349 152.98 67.22 -37.58
N SER A 350 153.51 66.66 -36.49
CA SER A 350 152.78 65.77 -35.58
C SER A 350 151.70 66.44 -34.70
N LEU A 351 151.80 67.74 -34.43
CA LEU A 351 150.86 68.43 -33.53
C LEU A 351 149.49 68.71 -34.17
N LYS A 352 149.46 69.03 -35.48
CA LYS A 352 148.24 69.41 -36.19
C LYS A 352 147.30 68.22 -36.38
N THR A 353 147.86 67.03 -36.63
CA THR A 353 147.13 65.76 -36.76
C THR A 353 146.42 65.35 -35.47
N LEU A 354 146.98 65.69 -34.30
CA LEU A 354 146.38 65.35 -33.00
C LEU A 354 145.12 66.19 -32.72
N GLN A 355 145.14 67.49 -33.03
CA GLN A 355 143.97 68.36 -32.87
C GLN A 355 142.80 67.94 -33.77
N GLN A 356 143.09 67.43 -34.97
CA GLN A 356 142.06 66.99 -35.92
C GLN A 356 141.38 65.68 -35.46
N LYS A 357 142.13 64.79 -34.79
CA LYS A 357 141.58 63.57 -34.15
C LYS A 357 140.63 63.86 -32.98
N PHE A 358 140.91 64.88 -32.16
CA PHE A 358 140.01 65.26 -31.05
C PHE A 358 138.63 65.73 -31.53
N ARG A 359 138.55 66.53 -32.61
CA ARG A 359 137.26 66.96 -33.18
C ARG A 359 136.44 65.79 -33.74
N ALA A 360 137.09 64.83 -34.38
CA ALA A 360 136.41 63.62 -34.88
C ALA A 360 135.80 62.80 -33.72
N LEU A 361 136.50 62.73 -32.58
CA LEU A 361 136.02 62.03 -31.38
C LEU A 361 134.81 62.73 -30.73
N GLU A 362 134.81 64.07 -30.64
CA GLU A 362 133.65 64.85 -30.17
C GLU A 362 132.42 64.66 -31.07
N GLN A 363 132.62 64.60 -32.39
CA GLN A 363 131.53 64.38 -33.34
C GLN A 363 130.95 62.96 -33.24
N ALA A 364 131.80 61.95 -33.02
CA ALA A 364 131.36 60.58 -32.76
C ALA A 364 130.54 60.45 -31.46
N HIS A 365 130.96 61.12 -30.37
CA HIS A 365 130.20 61.17 -29.12
C HIS A 365 128.83 61.83 -29.29
N ARG A 366 128.73 62.92 -30.07
CA ARG A 366 127.45 63.59 -30.34
C ARG A 366 126.48 62.66 -31.08
N SER A 367 126.94 61.98 -32.13
CA SER A 367 126.13 60.98 -32.87
C SER A 367 125.73 59.77 -32.01
N CYS A 368 126.61 59.33 -31.10
CA CYS A 368 126.27 58.25 -30.16
C CYS A 368 125.18 58.66 -29.17
N SER A 369 125.23 59.90 -28.65
CA SER A 369 124.19 60.45 -27.78
C SER A 369 122.83 60.59 -28.48
N GLU A 370 122.81 60.98 -29.75
CA GLU A 370 121.59 61.07 -30.56
C GLU A 370 120.96 59.68 -30.78
N LYS A 371 121.76 58.65 -31.04
CA LYS A 371 121.27 57.25 -31.16
C LYS A 371 120.71 56.70 -29.86
N MET A 372 121.33 57.00 -28.72
CA MET A 372 120.79 56.60 -27.41
C MET A 372 119.43 57.24 -27.15
N LYS A 373 119.28 58.55 -27.41
CA LYS A 373 118.00 59.25 -27.26
C LYS A 373 116.89 58.71 -28.16
N ALA A 374 117.21 58.32 -29.39
CA ALA A 374 116.25 57.67 -30.28
C ALA A 374 115.78 56.32 -29.70
N ARG A 375 116.71 55.50 -29.20
CA ARG A 375 116.37 54.22 -28.58
C ARG A 375 115.56 54.39 -27.29
N ASP A 376 115.88 55.38 -26.46
CA ASP A 376 115.12 55.68 -25.23
C ASP A 376 113.66 56.07 -25.54
N ALA A 377 113.42 56.76 -26.66
CA ALA A 377 112.07 57.06 -27.15
C ALA A 377 111.34 55.79 -27.66
N GLU A 378 112.03 54.87 -28.36
CA GLU A 378 111.46 53.58 -28.77
C GLU A 378 111.01 52.74 -27.57
N TRP A 379 111.84 52.63 -26.52
CA TRP A 379 111.46 51.93 -25.29
C TRP A 379 110.32 52.61 -24.54
N SER A 380 110.26 53.94 -24.58
CA SER A 380 109.15 54.69 -23.97
C SER A 380 107.82 54.36 -24.66
N LEU A 381 107.81 54.27 -25.99
CA LEU A 381 106.63 53.92 -26.78
C LEU A 381 106.17 52.47 -26.54
N GLU A 382 107.09 51.50 -26.52
CA GLU A 382 106.73 50.10 -26.24
C GLU A 382 106.24 49.92 -24.77
N THR A 383 106.79 50.69 -23.83
CA THR A 383 106.31 50.71 -22.44
C THR A 383 104.88 51.25 -22.35
N GLU A 384 104.57 52.34 -23.07
CA GLU A 384 103.23 52.92 -23.13
C GLU A 384 102.22 51.95 -23.77
N LYS A 385 102.61 51.26 -24.85
CA LYS A 385 101.80 50.22 -25.50
C LYS A 385 101.48 49.06 -24.53
N LEU A 386 102.47 48.51 -23.84
CA LEU A 386 102.26 47.45 -22.85
C LEU A 386 101.40 47.91 -21.67
N ASN A 387 101.48 49.19 -21.28
CA ASN A 387 100.63 49.74 -20.23
C ASN A 387 99.16 49.81 -20.68
N ASN A 388 98.90 50.23 -21.92
CA ASN A 388 97.55 50.22 -22.49
C ASN A 388 96.98 48.78 -22.59
N GLU A 389 97.79 47.80 -23.00
CA GLU A 389 97.37 46.39 -23.02
C GLU A 389 97.04 45.86 -21.62
N LEU A 390 97.79 46.28 -20.58
CA LEU A 390 97.52 45.94 -19.19
C LEU A 390 96.21 46.56 -18.69
N ASP A 391 95.96 47.84 -18.98
CA ASP A 391 94.71 48.53 -18.61
C ASP A 391 93.49 47.87 -19.28
N ASP A 392 93.61 47.48 -20.55
CA ASP A 392 92.58 46.75 -21.31
C ASP A 392 92.29 45.36 -20.70
N CYS A 393 93.33 44.68 -20.18
CA CYS A 393 93.19 43.43 -19.42
C CYS A 393 92.54 43.64 -18.04
N LEU A 394 92.85 44.75 -17.35
CA LEU A 394 92.25 45.08 -16.05
C LEU A 394 90.75 45.39 -16.18
N LEU A 395 90.34 46.10 -17.23
CA LEU A 395 88.92 46.32 -17.54
C LEU A 395 88.18 44.99 -17.77
N LYS A 396 88.72 44.11 -18.64
CA LYS A 396 88.16 42.77 -18.89
C LYS A 396 88.11 41.88 -17.65
N LEU A 397 89.01 42.09 -16.68
CA LEU A 397 88.96 41.41 -15.39
C LEU A 397 87.87 41.99 -14.49
N SER A 398 87.73 43.32 -14.45
CA SER A 398 86.66 44.01 -13.71
C SER A 398 85.26 43.60 -14.18
N ASP A 399 85.04 43.51 -15.50
CA ASP A 399 83.77 43.05 -16.08
C ASP A 399 83.42 41.61 -15.64
N LYS A 400 84.42 40.72 -15.60
CA LYS A 400 84.27 39.33 -15.14
C LYS A 400 84.02 39.24 -13.64
N ASP A 401 84.67 40.09 -12.85
CA ASP A 401 84.43 40.21 -11.41
C ASP A 401 83.01 40.70 -11.13
N GLU A 402 82.50 41.70 -11.86
CA GLU A 402 81.11 42.15 -11.77
C GLU A 402 80.11 41.06 -12.14
N HIS A 403 80.35 40.34 -13.24
CA HIS A 403 79.52 39.20 -13.64
C HIS A 403 79.55 38.07 -12.60
N THR A 404 80.71 37.81 -11.98
CA THR A 404 80.84 36.81 -10.91
C THR A 404 80.04 37.21 -9.67
N ARG A 405 80.06 38.49 -9.27
CA ARG A 405 79.22 39.00 -8.17
C ARG A 405 77.73 38.91 -8.49
N TYR A 406 77.33 39.19 -9.73
CA TYR A 406 75.95 39.02 -10.19
C TYR A 406 75.49 37.56 -10.06
N LEU A 407 76.27 36.61 -10.58
CA LEU A 407 75.95 35.17 -10.50
C LEU A 407 75.92 34.68 -9.04
N GLN A 408 76.79 35.18 -8.17
CA GLN A 408 76.76 34.86 -6.75
C GLN A 408 75.47 35.37 -6.08
N ALA A 409 75.04 36.59 -6.37
CA ALA A 409 73.78 37.12 -5.85
C ALA A 409 72.55 36.34 -6.38
N GLU A 410 72.54 35.96 -7.66
CA GLU A 410 71.50 35.12 -8.25
C GLU A 410 71.44 33.73 -7.60
N LEU A 411 72.60 33.13 -7.30
CA LEU A 411 72.70 31.87 -6.57
C LEU A 411 72.20 31.98 -5.11
N GLU A 412 72.50 33.07 -4.41
CA GLU A 412 72.01 33.33 -3.05
C GLU A 412 70.48 33.53 -3.02
N VAL A 413 69.91 34.20 -4.03
CA VAL A 413 68.45 34.32 -4.21
C VAL A 413 67.81 32.98 -4.51
N ALA A 414 68.37 32.19 -5.44
CA ALA A 414 67.88 30.85 -5.77
C ALA A 414 67.91 29.90 -4.55
N HIS A 415 68.99 29.93 -3.76
CA HIS A 415 69.12 29.13 -2.55
C HIS A 415 68.13 29.57 -1.46
N SER A 416 67.85 30.87 -1.34
CA SER A 416 66.82 31.40 -0.44
C SER A 416 65.41 30.93 -0.84
N SER A 417 65.10 30.97 -2.15
CA SER A 417 63.83 30.46 -2.70
C SER A 417 63.67 28.95 -2.47
N LEU A 418 64.74 28.16 -2.65
CA LEU A 418 64.74 26.72 -2.37
C LEU A 418 64.47 26.42 -0.89
N MET A 419 65.07 27.18 0.03
CA MET A 419 64.81 27.04 1.47
C MET A 419 63.37 27.40 1.84
N GLN A 420 62.79 28.43 1.21
CA GLN A 420 61.38 28.77 1.38
C GLN A 420 60.46 27.64 0.90
N GLN A 421 60.67 27.13 -0.33
CA GLN A 421 59.89 26.00 -0.86
C GLN A 421 60.01 24.76 0.02
N LYS A 422 61.19 24.50 0.62
CA LYS A 422 61.36 23.40 1.56
C LYS A 422 60.51 23.59 2.82
N LEU A 423 60.48 24.80 3.38
CA LEU A 423 59.67 25.13 4.55
C LEU A 423 58.16 24.99 4.24
N GLU A 424 57.70 25.51 3.09
CA GLU A 424 56.32 25.36 2.62
C GLU A 424 55.92 23.88 2.46
N ASN A 425 56.82 23.03 1.93
CA ASN A 425 56.60 21.58 1.85
C ASN A 425 56.53 20.89 3.24
N GLU A 426 57.35 21.31 4.20
CA GLU A 426 57.29 20.83 5.58
C GLU A 426 55.98 21.27 6.28
N GLU A 427 55.50 22.50 6.04
CA GLU A 427 54.19 22.98 6.50
C GLU A 427 53.03 22.18 5.90
N ILE A 428 53.04 21.92 4.58
CA ILE A 428 52.04 21.08 3.90
C ILE A 428 52.03 19.67 4.50
N TYR A 429 53.20 19.08 4.77
CA TYR A 429 53.31 17.76 5.39
C TYR A 429 52.72 17.75 6.81
N VAL A 430 52.98 18.77 7.63
CA VAL A 430 52.38 18.91 8.97
C VAL A 430 50.86 19.07 8.90
N VAL A 431 50.34 19.89 7.98
CA VAL A 431 48.89 20.04 7.75
C VAL A 431 48.27 18.70 7.34
N LEU A 432 48.90 17.96 6.43
CA LEU A 432 48.42 16.65 5.98
C LEU A 432 48.41 15.62 7.13
N MET A 433 49.42 15.64 8.00
CA MET A 433 49.45 14.81 9.21
C MET A 433 48.35 15.18 10.22
N ILE A 434 48.04 16.47 10.40
CA ILE A 434 46.93 16.94 11.25
C ILE A 434 45.57 16.52 10.66
N LEU A 435 45.39 16.66 9.34
CA LEU A 435 44.17 16.22 8.66
C LEU A 435 44.00 14.70 8.78
N LYS A 436 45.07 13.92 8.60
CA LYS A 436 45.05 12.46 8.77
C LYS A 436 44.70 12.05 10.21
N SER A 437 45.24 12.71 11.22
CA SER A 437 44.90 12.40 12.62
C SER A 437 43.45 12.76 12.95
N LYS A 438 42.96 13.90 12.47
CA LYS A 438 41.55 14.32 12.62
C LYS A 438 40.57 13.42 11.88
N PHE A 439 40.96 12.90 10.72
CA PHE A 439 40.18 11.89 10.00
C PHE A 439 40.06 10.60 10.83
N VAL A 440 41.17 10.06 11.35
CA VAL A 440 41.17 8.87 12.21
C VAL A 440 40.32 9.08 13.47
N GLU A 441 40.47 10.20 14.16
CA GLU A 441 39.67 10.57 15.34
C GLU A 441 38.16 10.64 15.03
N SER A 442 37.81 11.17 13.86
CA SER A 442 36.43 11.24 13.38
C SER A 442 35.88 9.86 13.01
N SER A 443 36.69 9.00 12.38
CA SER A 443 36.32 7.61 12.05
C SER A 443 36.10 6.76 13.30
N SER A 444 36.97 6.87 14.31
CA SER A 444 36.75 6.19 15.60
C SER A 444 35.49 6.69 16.30
N SER A 445 35.22 8.01 16.26
CA SER A 445 33.98 8.58 16.81
C SER A 445 32.72 8.06 16.09
N LEU A 446 32.81 7.80 14.78
CA LEU A 446 31.74 7.19 13.99
C LEU A 446 31.57 5.70 14.34
N GLU A 447 32.66 4.98 14.58
CA GLU A 447 32.65 3.57 14.99
C GLU A 447 32.03 3.39 16.39
N ASP A 448 32.34 4.28 17.34
CA ASP A 448 31.69 4.37 18.65
C ASP A 448 30.17 4.63 18.52
N LEU A 449 29.76 5.58 17.67
CA LEU A 449 28.34 5.85 17.37
C LEU A 449 27.64 4.66 16.71
N MET A 450 28.32 3.94 15.80
CA MET A 450 27.78 2.71 15.20
C MET A 450 27.63 1.61 16.26
N HIS A 451 28.55 1.51 17.21
CA HIS A 451 28.44 0.55 18.32
C HIS A 451 27.29 0.91 19.27
N GLU A 452 27.10 2.18 19.61
CA GLU A 452 25.95 2.65 20.38
C GLU A 452 24.62 2.38 19.64
N TYR A 453 24.56 2.66 18.34
CA TYR A 453 23.39 2.37 17.51
C TYR A 453 23.07 0.87 17.47
N GLY A 454 24.11 0.02 17.35
CA GLY A 454 23.97 -1.44 17.43
C GLY A 454 23.41 -1.91 18.79
N GLN A 455 23.95 -1.39 19.91
CA GLN A 455 23.42 -1.70 21.24
C GLN A 455 21.97 -1.23 21.44
N ASN A 456 21.60 -0.08 20.87
CA ASN A 456 20.23 0.42 20.93
C ASN A 456 19.28 -0.39 20.01
N GLY A 457 19.78 -0.91 18.89
CA GLY A 457 19.10 -1.90 18.05
C GLY A 457 18.78 -3.18 18.82
N VAL A 458 19.76 -3.77 19.53
CA VAL A 458 19.55 -4.97 20.37
C VAL A 458 18.49 -4.70 21.46
N LYS A 459 18.56 -3.56 22.16
CA LYS A 459 17.54 -3.18 23.16
C LYS A 459 16.14 -3.01 22.55
N ALA A 460 16.06 -2.50 21.31
CA ALA A 460 14.80 -2.38 20.59
C ALA A 460 14.25 -3.76 20.18
N GLU A 461 15.09 -4.67 19.69
CA GLU A 461 14.72 -6.06 19.38
C GLU A 461 14.24 -6.82 20.61
N GLU A 462 14.93 -6.70 21.75
CA GLU A 462 14.49 -7.28 23.03
C GLU A 462 13.11 -6.76 23.46
N ARG A 463 12.87 -5.46 23.27
CA ARG A 463 11.57 -4.85 23.56
C ARG A 463 10.47 -5.28 22.59
N ILE A 464 10.79 -5.46 21.30
CA ILE A 464 9.88 -6.03 20.30
C ILE A 464 9.55 -7.47 20.67
N ARG A 465 10.54 -8.29 21.02
CA ARG A 465 10.37 -9.69 21.44
C ARG A 465 9.45 -9.80 22.66
N PHE A 466 9.67 -8.98 23.68
CA PHE A 466 8.79 -8.90 24.86
C PHE A 466 7.36 -8.48 24.51
N LEU A 467 7.17 -7.52 23.60
CA LEU A 467 5.85 -7.10 23.13
C LEU A 467 5.15 -8.19 22.29
N MET A 468 5.91 -8.97 21.51
CA MET A 468 5.38 -10.12 20.78
C MET A 468 4.93 -11.25 21.71
N GLU A 469 5.71 -11.61 22.74
CA GLU A 469 5.29 -12.59 23.76
C GLU A 469 4.01 -12.13 24.50
N GLN A 470 3.90 -10.83 24.81
CA GLN A 470 2.67 -10.27 25.38
C GLN A 470 1.49 -10.35 24.42
N LEU A 471 1.69 -10.05 23.13
CA LEU A 471 0.65 -10.12 22.12
C LEU A 471 0.17 -11.56 21.88
N GLU A 472 1.09 -12.52 21.84
CA GLU A 472 0.80 -13.95 21.68
C GLU A 472 0.06 -14.52 22.90
N LYS A 473 0.44 -14.11 24.11
CA LYS A 473 -0.33 -14.44 25.32
C LYS A 473 -1.74 -13.84 25.26
N LYS A 474 -1.87 -12.57 24.89
CA LYS A 474 -3.17 -11.89 24.76
C LYS A 474 -4.05 -12.48 23.67
N SER A 475 -3.49 -12.95 22.56
CA SER A 475 -4.25 -13.62 21.49
C SER A 475 -4.72 -15.01 21.91
N SER A 476 -3.91 -15.75 22.68
CA SER A 476 -4.29 -17.02 23.31
C SER A 476 -5.43 -16.84 24.32
N ASP A 477 -5.30 -15.86 25.24
CA ASP A 477 -6.35 -15.49 26.19
C ASP A 477 -7.67 -15.11 25.46
N LEU A 478 -7.57 -14.33 24.37
CA LEU A 478 -8.73 -13.91 23.56
C LEU A 478 -9.37 -15.10 22.82
N ALA A 479 -8.58 -16.00 22.23
CA ALA A 479 -9.08 -17.19 21.56
C ALA A 479 -9.79 -18.13 22.56
N GLN A 480 -9.26 -18.27 23.78
CA GLN A 480 -9.92 -19.00 24.86
C GLN A 480 -11.25 -18.34 25.26
N ALA A 481 -11.29 -17.01 25.37
CA ALA A 481 -12.52 -16.26 25.66
C ALA A 481 -13.57 -16.40 24.55
N GLN A 482 -13.17 -16.33 23.27
CA GLN A 482 -14.06 -16.57 22.13
C GLN A 482 -14.60 -18.00 22.11
N ALA A 483 -13.77 -19.00 22.42
CA ALA A 483 -14.19 -20.39 22.56
C ALA A 483 -15.12 -20.64 23.76
N GLN A 484 -15.01 -19.84 24.83
CA GLN A 484 -15.94 -19.83 25.96
C GLN A 484 -17.28 -19.22 25.56
N ILE A 485 -17.28 -18.03 24.96
CA ILE A 485 -18.47 -17.33 24.47
C ILE A 485 -19.24 -18.22 23.47
N LYS A 486 -18.55 -18.90 22.55
CA LYS A 486 -19.20 -19.82 21.60
C LYS A 486 -19.89 -20.99 22.31
N ARG A 487 -19.25 -21.62 23.30
CA ARG A 487 -19.86 -22.69 24.11
C ARG A 487 -21.04 -22.17 24.93
N GLU A 488 -20.97 -20.94 25.44
CA GLU A 488 -22.09 -20.32 26.14
C GLU A 488 -23.28 -20.05 25.20
N HIS A 489 -23.04 -19.56 23.97
CA HIS A 489 -24.08 -19.47 22.95
C HIS A 489 -24.71 -20.82 22.62
N GLU A 490 -23.92 -21.88 22.41
CA GLU A 490 -24.43 -23.24 22.17
C GLU A 490 -25.30 -23.74 23.35
N THR A 491 -24.99 -23.36 24.60
CA THR A 491 -25.85 -23.66 25.75
C THR A 491 -27.12 -22.80 25.82
N VAL A 492 -27.04 -21.52 25.44
CA VAL A 492 -28.20 -20.61 25.36
C VAL A 492 -29.17 -21.08 24.28
N ASP A 493 -28.69 -21.45 23.11
CA ASP A 493 -29.50 -22.00 22.02
C ASP A 493 -30.18 -23.32 22.46
N SER A 494 -29.45 -24.21 23.16
CA SER A 494 -30.02 -25.43 23.73
C SER A 494 -31.09 -25.16 24.80
N LEU A 495 -30.96 -24.08 25.56
CA LEU A 495 -31.96 -23.65 26.55
C LEU A 495 -33.17 -22.98 25.88
N LEU A 496 -32.97 -22.20 24.82
CA LEU A 496 -34.03 -21.59 24.02
C LEU A 496 -34.90 -22.68 23.36
N SER A 497 -34.30 -23.67 22.69
CA SER A 497 -35.09 -24.78 22.10
C SER A 497 -35.85 -25.60 23.15
N LYS A 498 -35.35 -25.70 24.40
CA LYS A 498 -36.08 -26.32 25.51
C LYS A 498 -37.21 -25.43 26.04
N MET A 499 -37.01 -24.11 26.04
CA MET A 499 -38.03 -23.13 26.42
C MET A 499 -39.18 -23.13 25.40
N GLU A 500 -38.88 -23.07 24.10
CA GLU A 500 -39.87 -23.17 23.01
C GLU A 500 -40.68 -24.48 23.08
N TYR A 501 -40.02 -25.60 23.39
CA TYR A 501 -40.69 -26.89 23.61
C TYR A 501 -41.61 -26.86 24.85
N SER A 502 -41.17 -26.22 25.94
CA SER A 502 -41.99 -26.05 27.16
C SER A 502 -43.18 -25.11 26.93
N GLU A 503 -43.00 -24.02 26.19
CA GLU A 503 -44.09 -23.11 25.80
C GLU A 503 -45.11 -23.83 24.91
N SER A 504 -44.66 -24.69 23.98
CA SER A 504 -45.55 -25.53 23.17
C SER A 504 -46.41 -26.47 24.03
N ILE A 505 -45.81 -27.13 25.04
CA ILE A 505 -46.53 -27.95 26.01
C ILE A 505 -47.53 -27.11 26.82
N GLU A 506 -47.14 -25.91 27.28
CA GLU A 506 -48.02 -25.02 28.03
C GLU A 506 -49.19 -24.51 27.16
N GLN A 507 -48.95 -24.22 25.88
CA GLN A 507 -50.01 -23.85 24.94
C GLN A 507 -51.00 -25.01 24.73
N GLU A 508 -50.53 -26.25 24.56
CA GLU A 508 -51.41 -27.43 24.48
C GLU A 508 -52.16 -27.71 25.78
N TYR A 509 -51.51 -27.58 26.94
CA TYR A 509 -52.18 -27.68 28.24
C TYR A 509 -53.30 -26.63 28.38
N ASN A 510 -53.04 -25.39 27.97
CA ASN A 510 -54.04 -24.32 27.97
C ASN A 510 -55.15 -24.55 26.92
N ARG A 511 -54.85 -25.19 25.77
CA ARG A 511 -55.84 -25.61 24.76
C ARG A 511 -56.77 -26.69 25.34
N MET A 512 -56.20 -27.74 25.94
CA MET A 512 -56.93 -28.81 26.62
C MET A 512 -57.75 -28.30 27.80
N LYS A 513 -57.23 -27.35 28.59
CA LYS A 513 -57.97 -26.71 29.69
C LYS A 513 -59.19 -25.93 29.21
N LYS A 514 -59.09 -25.26 28.05
CA LYS A 514 -60.25 -24.62 27.39
C LYS A 514 -61.26 -25.66 26.89
N GLU A 515 -60.83 -26.76 26.29
CA GLU A 515 -61.74 -27.86 25.91
C GLU A 515 -62.45 -28.48 27.11
N ILE A 516 -61.75 -28.76 28.21
CA ILE A 516 -62.37 -29.26 29.44
C ILE A 516 -63.42 -28.27 29.98
N SER A 517 -63.15 -26.96 29.93
CA SER A 517 -64.14 -25.94 30.32
C SER A 517 -65.37 -25.91 29.39
N SER A 518 -65.17 -26.11 28.09
CA SER A 518 -66.23 -26.25 27.09
C SER A 518 -67.10 -27.50 27.33
N TYR A 519 -66.47 -28.64 27.59
CA TYR A 519 -67.17 -29.88 27.95
C TYR A 519 -67.93 -29.76 29.28
N LYS A 520 -67.40 -29.03 30.27
CA LYS A 520 -68.11 -28.76 31.51
C LYS A 520 -69.40 -27.96 31.27
N VAL A 521 -69.33 -26.87 30.49
CA VAL A 521 -70.51 -26.07 30.13
C VAL A 521 -71.52 -26.90 29.35
N MET A 522 -71.09 -27.70 28.36
CA MET A 522 -71.99 -28.62 27.65
C MET A 522 -72.63 -29.68 28.57
N LEU A 523 -71.92 -30.16 29.60
CA LEU A 523 -72.44 -31.12 30.56
C LEU A 523 -73.49 -30.48 31.50
N GLU A 524 -73.26 -29.24 31.94
CA GLU A 524 -74.21 -28.46 32.76
C GLU A 524 -75.46 -28.07 31.95
N GLU A 525 -75.31 -27.69 30.67
CA GLU A 525 -76.44 -27.53 29.76
C GLU A 525 -77.21 -28.84 29.49
N SER A 526 -76.48 -29.96 29.36
CA SER A 526 -77.06 -31.29 29.16
C SER A 526 -77.85 -31.74 30.40
N SER A 527 -77.31 -31.51 31.59
CA SER A 527 -77.99 -31.74 32.88
C SER A 527 -79.30 -30.95 32.97
N GLN A 528 -79.28 -29.64 32.66
CA GLN A 528 -80.51 -28.83 32.66
C GLN A 528 -81.53 -29.25 31.58
N LYS A 529 -81.07 -29.81 30.45
CA LYS A 529 -81.95 -30.37 29.42
C LYS A 529 -82.53 -31.73 29.86
N LEU A 530 -81.77 -32.56 30.56
CA LEU A 530 -82.21 -33.86 31.11
C LEU A 530 -83.32 -33.67 32.17
N GLU A 531 -83.16 -32.69 33.05
CA GLU A 531 -84.16 -32.35 34.08
C GLU A 531 -85.50 -31.89 33.47
N LYS A 532 -85.43 -31.14 32.36
CA LYS A 532 -86.62 -30.72 31.58
C LYS A 532 -87.24 -31.90 30.82
N PHE A 533 -86.43 -32.76 30.20
CA PHE A 533 -86.92 -33.96 29.52
C PHE A 533 -87.63 -34.92 30.47
N LYS A 534 -87.09 -35.14 31.67
CA LYS A 534 -87.66 -36.06 32.68
C LYS A 534 -89.08 -35.66 33.11
N LYS A 535 -89.41 -34.37 33.11
CA LYS A 535 -90.78 -33.87 33.35
C LYS A 535 -91.70 -33.96 32.13
N GLN A 536 -91.16 -34.13 30.92
CA GLN A 536 -91.93 -34.21 29.67
C GLN A 536 -92.16 -35.66 29.20
N THR A 537 -91.29 -36.61 29.58
CA THR A 537 -91.43 -38.02 29.18
C THR A 537 -92.64 -38.69 29.84
N VAL A 538 -92.86 -38.47 31.15
CA VAL A 538 -93.98 -39.10 31.90
C VAL A 538 -95.35 -38.76 31.29
N SER A 539 -95.52 -37.57 30.71
CA SER A 539 -96.77 -37.16 30.05
C SER A 539 -96.96 -37.73 28.64
N LYS A 540 -95.92 -38.29 28.00
CA LYS A 540 -95.97 -38.81 26.62
C LYS A 540 -95.90 -40.33 26.53
N GLU A 541 -95.48 -40.99 27.60
CA GLU A 541 -95.41 -42.45 27.68
C GLU A 541 -96.81 -43.07 27.76
N ASP A 542 -97.76 -42.41 28.44
CA ASP A 542 -99.17 -42.78 28.49
C ASP A 542 -99.87 -42.66 27.12
N ASP A 543 -99.64 -41.58 26.37
CA ASP A 543 -100.20 -41.38 25.03
C ASP A 543 -99.70 -42.43 24.02
N LEU A 544 -98.41 -42.79 24.08
CA LEU A 544 -97.78 -43.72 23.13
C LEU A 544 -98.21 -45.19 23.33
N MET A 545 -98.58 -45.59 24.56
CA MET A 545 -99.12 -46.93 24.86
C MET A 545 -100.50 -47.19 24.21
N GLU A 546 -101.25 -46.14 23.88
CA GLU A 546 -102.54 -46.24 23.18
C GLU A 546 -102.35 -46.40 21.66
N ASP A 547 -101.37 -45.71 21.06
CA ASP A 547 -101.16 -45.72 19.61
C ASP A 547 -100.40 -46.96 19.10
N VAL A 548 -99.49 -47.55 19.91
CA VAL A 548 -98.83 -48.83 19.57
C VAL A 548 -99.85 -49.95 19.37
N ARG A 549 -100.98 -49.93 20.09
CA ARG A 549 -102.05 -50.92 19.98
C ARG A 549 -102.79 -50.85 18.64
N LYS A 550 -102.92 -49.65 18.06
CA LYS A 550 -103.58 -49.40 16.75
C LYS A 550 -102.64 -49.70 15.58
N ALA A 551 -101.34 -49.48 15.74
CA ALA A 551 -100.34 -49.73 14.70
C ALA A 551 -100.18 -51.22 14.37
N LEU A 552 -100.26 -52.11 15.38
CA LEU A 552 -100.12 -53.56 15.18
C LEU A 552 -101.23 -54.16 14.31
N SER A 553 -102.48 -53.69 14.42
CA SER A 553 -103.58 -54.17 13.56
C SER A 553 -103.48 -53.70 12.11
N ALA A 554 -102.77 -52.59 11.83
CA ALA A 554 -102.56 -52.11 10.47
C ALA A 554 -101.44 -52.86 9.73
N LEU A 555 -100.45 -53.37 10.47
CA LEU A 555 -99.30 -54.08 9.90
C LEU A 555 -99.68 -55.46 9.33
N ASP A 556 -100.58 -56.19 10.01
CA ASP A 556 -101.07 -57.49 9.50
C ASP A 556 -101.86 -57.34 8.18
N GLN A 557 -102.62 -56.25 8.01
CA GLN A 557 -103.34 -55.98 6.75
C GLN A 557 -102.38 -55.66 5.58
N ALA A 558 -101.24 -55.02 5.84
CA ALA A 558 -100.25 -54.72 4.82
C ALA A 558 -99.49 -55.97 4.32
N ASN A 559 -99.22 -56.92 5.22
CA ASN A 559 -98.49 -58.15 4.88
C ASN A 559 -99.28 -59.08 3.92
N CYS A 560 -100.62 -59.08 3.97
CA CYS A 560 -101.44 -59.81 2.99
C CYS A 560 -101.35 -59.22 1.57
N ALA A 561 -101.26 -57.89 1.44
CA ALA A 561 -101.22 -57.23 0.13
C ALA A 561 -99.87 -57.39 -0.61
N LEU A 562 -98.77 -57.64 0.13
CA LEU A 562 -97.44 -57.82 -0.45
C LEU A 562 -97.30 -59.14 -1.24
N ALA A 563 -98.01 -60.19 -0.81
CA ALA A 563 -97.96 -61.51 -1.42
C ALA A 563 -98.52 -61.53 -2.86
N GLU A 564 -99.58 -60.76 -3.14
CA GLU A 564 -100.18 -60.67 -4.47
C GLU A 564 -99.28 -59.97 -5.50
N LYS A 565 -98.41 -59.06 -5.04
CA LYS A 565 -97.47 -58.34 -5.91
C LYS A 565 -96.28 -59.18 -6.37
N SER A 566 -95.89 -60.19 -5.58
CA SER A 566 -94.80 -61.12 -5.95
C SER A 566 -95.11 -61.92 -7.23
N ASN A 567 -96.37 -62.33 -7.43
CA ASN A 567 -96.79 -63.11 -8.61
C ASN A 567 -96.84 -62.31 -9.92
N GLN A 568 -96.76 -60.97 -9.89
CA GLN A 568 -96.72 -60.14 -11.09
C GLN A 568 -95.28 -60.02 -11.67
N LEU A 569 -94.25 -60.27 -10.85
CA LEU A 569 -92.83 -60.14 -11.21
C LEU A 569 -92.34 -61.27 -12.13
N CYS A 570 -92.79 -62.52 -11.91
CA CYS A 570 -92.41 -63.68 -12.73
C CYS A 570 -92.85 -63.60 -14.20
N LYS A 571 -93.74 -62.65 -14.56
CA LYS A 571 -94.17 -62.43 -15.95
C LYS A 571 -93.18 -61.57 -16.75
N VAL A 572 -92.42 -60.70 -16.08
CA VAL A 572 -91.46 -59.78 -16.71
C VAL A 572 -90.10 -60.47 -16.98
N GLU A 573 -89.72 -61.47 -16.18
CA GLU A 573 -88.49 -62.26 -16.41
C GLU A 573 -88.51 -63.08 -17.71
N TYR A 574 -89.68 -63.37 -18.28
CA TYR A 574 -89.81 -64.11 -19.53
C TYR A 574 -89.45 -63.24 -20.75
N GLU A 575 -89.82 -61.97 -20.74
CA GLU A 575 -89.58 -61.03 -21.85
C GLU A 575 -88.09 -60.63 -21.94
N LEU A 576 -87.39 -60.56 -20.80
CA LEU A 576 -85.95 -60.28 -20.73
C LEU A 576 -85.07 -61.31 -21.45
N LYS A 577 -85.55 -62.54 -21.69
CA LYS A 577 -84.80 -63.59 -22.39
C LYS A 577 -84.75 -63.43 -23.91
N GLN A 578 -85.70 -62.75 -24.54
CA GLN A 578 -85.67 -62.54 -26.00
C GLN A 578 -84.64 -61.47 -26.41
N CYS A 579 -84.39 -60.47 -25.57
CA CYS A 579 -83.44 -59.39 -25.87
C CYS A 579 -81.96 -59.81 -25.86
N LYS A 580 -81.61 -61.01 -25.37
CA LYS A 580 -80.21 -61.51 -25.42
C LYS A 580 -79.77 -62.01 -26.80
N LEU A 581 -80.69 -62.61 -27.58
CA LEU A 581 -80.34 -63.23 -28.87
C LEU A 581 -80.00 -62.18 -29.96
N VAL A 582 -80.49 -60.95 -29.81
CA VAL A 582 -80.26 -59.84 -30.77
C VAL A 582 -78.86 -59.22 -30.59
N VAL A 583 -78.30 -59.25 -29.38
CA VAL A 583 -76.98 -58.69 -29.08
C VAL A 583 -75.86 -59.54 -29.69
N GLU A 584 -75.99 -60.88 -29.63
CA GLU A 584 -75.01 -61.82 -30.17
C GLU A 584 -74.87 -61.74 -31.70
N GLN A 585 -75.88 -61.25 -32.42
CA GLN A 585 -75.79 -61.03 -33.87
C GLN A 585 -75.08 -59.72 -34.25
N MET A 586 -75.21 -58.66 -33.45
CA MET A 586 -74.51 -57.39 -33.71
C MET A 586 -73.00 -57.48 -33.43
N GLU A 587 -72.60 -58.38 -32.52
CA GLU A 587 -71.19 -58.57 -32.18
C GLU A 587 -70.39 -59.27 -33.31
N LYS A 588 -71.06 -60.02 -34.18
CA LYS A 588 -70.44 -60.64 -35.37
C LYS A 588 -70.09 -59.63 -36.46
N LEU A 589 -71.00 -58.67 -36.73
CA LEU A 589 -70.80 -57.62 -37.74
C LEU A 589 -69.64 -56.67 -37.38
N ARG A 590 -69.33 -56.52 -36.08
CA ARG A 590 -68.20 -55.73 -35.58
C ARG A 590 -66.83 -56.33 -35.97
N CYS A 591 -66.73 -57.65 -36.07
CA CYS A 591 -65.46 -58.33 -36.37
C CYS A 591 -65.09 -58.26 -37.85
N GLU A 592 -66.06 -58.20 -38.75
CA GLU A 592 -65.83 -58.16 -40.21
C GLU A 592 -65.32 -56.77 -40.66
N LEU A 593 -65.89 -55.68 -40.11
CA LEU A 593 -65.40 -54.30 -40.33
C LEU A 593 -64.02 -54.00 -39.71
N GLN A 594 -63.53 -54.84 -38.78
CA GLN A 594 -62.23 -54.66 -38.13
C GLN A 594 -61.07 -55.24 -38.96
N VAL A 595 -61.35 -56.06 -39.97
CA VAL A 595 -60.34 -56.66 -40.86
C VAL A 595 -59.99 -55.73 -42.02
N GLU A 596 -60.98 -55.17 -42.72
CA GLU A 596 -60.76 -54.23 -43.83
C GLU A 596 -60.00 -52.95 -43.40
N LEU A 597 -60.14 -52.54 -42.13
CA LEU A 597 -59.42 -51.39 -41.57
C LEU A 597 -57.91 -51.65 -41.37
N ASN A 598 -57.49 -52.91 -41.27
CA ASN A 598 -56.07 -53.27 -41.11
C ASN A 598 -55.35 -53.43 -42.45
N GLU A 599 -56.02 -53.92 -43.50
CA GLU A 599 -55.41 -54.06 -44.83
C GLU A 599 -55.05 -52.69 -45.44
N CYS A 600 -55.88 -51.66 -45.23
CA CYS A 600 -55.58 -50.28 -45.63
C CYS A 600 -54.42 -49.64 -44.83
N ARG A 601 -54.03 -50.21 -43.68
CA ARG A 601 -52.93 -49.72 -42.83
C ARG A 601 -51.56 -50.23 -43.28
N ASP A 602 -51.50 -51.42 -43.85
CA ASP A 602 -50.23 -52.07 -44.23
C ASP A 602 -49.69 -51.56 -45.58
N GLU A 603 -50.56 -51.14 -46.52
CA GLU A 603 -50.13 -50.44 -47.74
C GLU A 603 -49.43 -49.10 -47.42
N MET A 604 -49.91 -48.37 -46.39
CA MET A 604 -49.28 -47.13 -45.90
C MET A 604 -47.92 -47.38 -45.22
N ILE A 605 -47.65 -48.61 -44.76
CA ILE A 605 -46.34 -48.99 -44.21
C ILE A 605 -45.36 -49.36 -45.33
N SER A 606 -45.85 -49.85 -46.48
CA SER A 606 -45.03 -50.13 -47.67
C SER A 606 -44.45 -48.85 -48.30
N MET A 607 -45.30 -47.87 -48.62
CA MET A 607 -44.87 -46.61 -49.28
C MET A 607 -43.87 -45.77 -48.48
N ARG A 608 -43.80 -45.93 -47.15
CA ARG A 608 -42.82 -45.25 -46.29
C ARG A 608 -41.41 -45.85 -46.43
N ARG A 609 -41.31 -47.16 -46.72
CA ARG A 609 -40.05 -47.90 -46.82
C ARG A 609 -39.29 -47.59 -48.12
N ASP A 610 -40.01 -47.26 -49.20
CA ASP A 610 -39.42 -46.82 -50.47
C ASP A 610 -38.87 -45.38 -50.41
N LEU A 611 -39.43 -44.53 -49.53
CA LEU A 611 -38.99 -43.15 -49.34
C LEU A 611 -37.68 -43.08 -48.51
N GLU A 612 -37.49 -44.02 -47.59
CA GLU A 612 -36.25 -44.22 -46.83
C GLU A 612 -35.09 -44.70 -47.73
N HIS A 613 -35.35 -45.54 -48.73
CA HIS A 613 -34.35 -45.97 -49.72
C HIS A 613 -33.82 -44.83 -50.62
N SER A 614 -34.64 -43.81 -50.90
CA SER A 614 -34.23 -42.63 -51.68
C SER A 614 -33.26 -41.71 -50.91
N LEU A 615 -33.39 -41.62 -49.58
CA LEU A 615 -32.52 -40.83 -48.72
C LEU A 615 -31.12 -41.45 -48.55
N VAL A 616 -31.03 -42.78 -48.51
CA VAL A 616 -29.73 -43.50 -48.43
C VAL A 616 -28.89 -43.35 -49.71
N ALA A 617 -29.53 -43.13 -50.87
CA ALA A 617 -28.81 -42.83 -52.12
C ALA A 617 -28.13 -41.44 -52.09
N LYS A 618 -28.67 -40.48 -51.32
CA LYS A 618 -28.14 -39.11 -51.22
C LYS A 618 -26.90 -39.02 -50.33
N VAL A 619 -26.90 -39.76 -49.21
CA VAL A 619 -25.75 -39.87 -48.28
C VAL A 619 -24.53 -40.54 -48.96
N LYS A 620 -24.74 -41.28 -50.05
CA LYS A 620 -23.64 -41.86 -50.84
C LYS A 620 -22.91 -40.85 -51.72
N ALA A 621 -23.53 -39.72 -52.09
CA ALA A 621 -22.90 -38.66 -52.89
C ALA A 621 -22.02 -37.72 -52.06
N ASP A 622 -22.33 -37.53 -50.77
CA ASP A 622 -21.52 -36.70 -49.86
C ASP A 622 -20.21 -37.38 -49.44
N LYS A 623 -20.07 -38.71 -49.67
CA LYS A 623 -18.82 -39.44 -49.42
C LYS A 623 -17.76 -39.19 -50.49
N ASP A 624 -18.17 -38.96 -51.74
CA ASP A 624 -17.30 -38.67 -52.90
C ASP A 624 -16.73 -37.23 -52.89
N LEU A 625 -17.10 -36.42 -51.89
CA LEU A 625 -16.58 -35.07 -51.68
C LEU A 625 -15.38 -35.06 -50.71
N GLU A 626 -15.30 -36.02 -49.78
CA GLU A 626 -14.23 -36.05 -48.76
C GLU A 626 -12.95 -36.73 -49.29
N GLU A 627 -13.07 -37.71 -50.20
CA GLU A 627 -11.94 -38.28 -50.95
C GLU A 627 -11.22 -37.24 -51.84
N ARG A 628 -11.88 -36.11 -52.14
CA ARG A 628 -11.26 -34.98 -52.87
C ARG A 628 -10.45 -34.02 -51.99
N LYS A 629 -10.52 -34.11 -50.65
CA LYS A 629 -9.65 -33.33 -49.75
C LYS A 629 -8.31 -34.03 -49.51
N GLU A 630 -8.32 -35.36 -49.43
CA GLU A 630 -7.11 -36.18 -49.22
C GLU A 630 -6.07 -35.96 -50.35
N SER A 631 -6.50 -35.73 -51.60
CA SER A 631 -5.58 -35.52 -52.73
C SER A 631 -4.84 -34.18 -52.72
N PHE A 632 -5.36 -33.16 -52.01
CA PHE A 632 -4.65 -31.88 -51.85
C PHE A 632 -3.52 -31.95 -50.80
N LEU A 633 -3.60 -32.85 -49.82
CA LEU A 633 -2.48 -33.09 -48.89
C LEU A 633 -1.28 -33.81 -49.56
N GLN A 634 -1.50 -34.51 -50.67
CA GLN A 634 -0.43 -35.22 -51.38
C GLN A 634 0.35 -34.31 -52.36
N ALA A 635 -0.22 -33.17 -52.76
CA ALA A 635 0.43 -32.19 -53.65
C ALA A 635 1.40 -31.23 -52.94
N LEU A 636 1.29 -31.07 -51.61
CA LEU A 636 2.21 -30.23 -50.82
C LEU A 636 3.55 -30.93 -50.54
N LYS A 637 3.54 -32.25 -50.26
CA LYS A 637 4.77 -33.03 -50.01
C LYS A 637 5.73 -33.16 -51.21
N GLN A 638 5.29 -32.83 -52.43
CA GLN A 638 6.14 -32.88 -53.62
C GLN A 638 6.89 -31.56 -53.91
N LYS A 639 6.67 -30.50 -53.12
CA LYS A 639 7.43 -29.23 -53.28
C LYS A 639 8.62 -29.08 -52.35
N ASP A 640 8.63 -29.77 -51.20
CA ASP A 640 9.77 -29.74 -50.28
C ASP A 640 10.96 -30.57 -50.80
N MET A 641 10.71 -31.59 -51.63
CA MET A 641 11.77 -32.41 -52.26
C MET A 641 12.59 -31.68 -53.35
N ILE A 642 12.17 -30.52 -53.84
CA ILE A 642 12.85 -29.79 -54.94
C ILE A 642 13.81 -28.71 -54.41
N ILE A 643 13.77 -28.41 -53.11
CA ILE A 643 14.67 -27.45 -52.46
C ILE A 643 15.98 -28.13 -52.01
N GLU A 644 15.95 -29.42 -51.68
CA GLU A 644 17.14 -30.19 -51.31
C GLU A 644 18.04 -30.54 -52.52
N GLU A 645 17.50 -30.68 -53.75
CA GLU A 645 18.30 -30.93 -54.97
C GLU A 645 19.05 -29.70 -55.52
N LEU A 646 18.74 -28.48 -55.04
CA LEU A 646 19.40 -27.24 -55.50
C LEU A 646 20.53 -26.75 -54.58
N GLN A 647 20.94 -27.55 -53.59
CA GLN A 647 22.07 -27.24 -52.70
C GLN A 647 23.31 -28.14 -52.92
N GLU A 648 23.21 -29.23 -53.70
CA GLU A 648 24.36 -30.09 -54.06
C GLU A 648 25.05 -29.73 -55.39
N SER A 649 24.57 -28.71 -56.12
CA SER A 649 25.05 -28.37 -57.48
C SER A 649 26.02 -27.17 -57.57
N LEU A 650 26.64 -26.78 -56.45
CA LEU A 650 27.64 -25.69 -56.37
C LEU A 650 29.04 -26.12 -55.90
N LEU A 651 29.34 -27.43 -55.90
CA LEU A 651 30.61 -27.98 -55.35
C LEU A 651 31.49 -28.72 -56.40
N LEU A 652 31.27 -28.49 -57.70
CA LEU A 652 32.05 -29.10 -58.80
C LEU A 652 32.20 -28.17 -60.02
N LEU A 653 32.72 -26.94 -59.86
CA LEU A 653 33.21 -26.15 -61.01
C LEU A 653 34.24 -25.05 -60.69
N GLU A 654 35.27 -25.34 -59.88
CA GLU A 654 36.42 -24.42 -59.76
C GLU A 654 37.78 -25.14 -59.61
N GLU A 655 37.91 -26.29 -60.29
CA GLU A 655 39.17 -27.02 -60.45
C GLU A 655 39.41 -27.30 -61.95
N ASP A 656 39.77 -26.25 -62.73
CA ASP A 656 40.38 -26.41 -64.05
C ASP A 656 41.00 -25.09 -64.59
N LYS A 657 42.13 -24.67 -64.00
CA LYS A 657 42.99 -23.65 -64.65
C LYS A 657 44.47 -23.77 -64.32
N GLN A 658 45.07 -24.90 -64.71
CA GLN A 658 46.51 -24.99 -64.82
C GLN A 658 46.92 -25.89 -65.99
N ASP A 659 47.21 -25.28 -67.15
CA ASP A 659 48.52 -25.49 -67.79
C ASP A 659 48.87 -24.43 -68.85
N MET A 660 50.17 -24.27 -69.11
CA MET A 660 50.85 -23.99 -70.39
C MET A 660 52.22 -23.27 -70.24
N GLU A 661 53.27 -24.09 -70.31
CA GLU A 661 54.53 -23.85 -71.06
C GLU A 661 55.76 -23.13 -70.47
N THR A 662 56.92 -23.35 -71.12
CA THR A 662 58.24 -23.53 -70.46
C THR A 662 59.49 -23.16 -71.31
N LYS A 663 60.63 -22.89 -70.61
CA LYS A 663 62.07 -23.14 -70.97
C LYS A 663 62.79 -22.36 -72.12
N LEU A 664 64.04 -21.89 -71.87
CA LEU A 664 65.35 -22.52 -72.26
C LEU A 664 66.55 -21.57 -72.65
N GLU A 665 67.72 -21.78 -72.01
CA GLU A 665 69.14 -21.75 -72.51
C GLU A 665 70.01 -20.50 -72.86
N SER A 666 71.27 -20.75 -73.26
CA SER A 666 72.52 -20.03 -72.88
C SER A 666 73.69 -20.09 -73.91
N LYS A 667 74.86 -19.47 -73.57
CA LYS A 667 76.29 -19.71 -74.01
C LYS A 667 77.05 -18.78 -75.01
N LYS A 668 78.14 -18.17 -74.48
CA LYS A 668 79.59 -18.25 -74.83
C LYS A 668 80.19 -17.93 -76.24
N SER A 669 81.15 -16.97 -76.25
CA SER A 669 82.58 -17.03 -76.76
C SER A 669 82.88 -17.18 -78.30
N SER A 670 84.11 -17.06 -78.84
CA SER A 670 85.50 -16.93 -78.27
C SER A 670 86.61 -16.29 -79.17
N GLU A 671 87.72 -15.86 -78.52
CA GLU A 671 89.17 -16.00 -78.86
C GLU A 671 89.74 -15.98 -80.31
N TYR A 672 90.64 -15.01 -80.63
CA TYR A 672 91.99 -15.33 -81.20
C TYR A 672 93.09 -14.21 -81.18
N GLU A 673 92.81 -12.95 -80.79
CA GLU A 673 93.88 -11.92 -80.62
C GLU A 673 94.76 -12.12 -79.37
N LYS A 674 94.44 -13.15 -78.56
CA LYS A 674 94.93 -13.29 -77.19
C LYS A 674 96.40 -13.67 -77.05
N GLU A 675 96.98 -14.43 -77.98
CA GLU A 675 98.30 -15.05 -77.76
C GLU A 675 99.45 -14.03 -77.67
N ILE A 676 99.41 -12.97 -78.51
CA ILE A 676 100.42 -11.90 -78.50
C ILE A 676 100.17 -10.94 -77.34
N PHE A 677 98.89 -10.72 -76.98
CA PHE A 677 98.54 -10.03 -75.74
C PHE A 677 99.00 -10.82 -74.51
N PHE A 678 99.06 -12.15 -74.55
CA PHE A 678 99.37 -13.02 -73.42
C PHE A 678 100.79 -12.82 -72.87
N GLN A 679 101.80 -12.59 -73.71
CA GLN A 679 103.18 -12.38 -73.23
C GLN A 679 103.40 -10.96 -72.67
N PHE A 680 102.70 -9.95 -73.20
CA PHE A 680 102.69 -8.61 -72.60
C PHE A 680 101.87 -8.59 -71.31
N MET A 681 100.73 -9.31 -71.28
CA MET A 681 99.98 -9.59 -70.06
C MET A 681 100.84 -10.34 -69.06
N GLU A 682 101.60 -11.38 -69.38
CA GLU A 682 102.38 -12.13 -68.38
C GLU A 682 103.40 -11.26 -67.61
N ASP A 683 104.04 -10.30 -68.29
CA ASP A 683 105.06 -9.42 -67.69
C ASP A 683 104.42 -8.26 -66.92
N MET A 684 103.35 -7.66 -67.47
CA MET A 684 102.51 -6.71 -66.74
C MET A 684 101.81 -7.37 -65.54
N ASP A 685 101.30 -8.59 -65.68
CA ASP A 685 100.75 -9.44 -64.64
C ASP A 685 101.79 -9.75 -63.59
N ARG A 686 103.09 -9.87 -63.92
CA ARG A 686 104.13 -10.14 -62.91
C ARG A 686 104.38 -8.90 -62.06
N ARG A 687 104.35 -7.71 -62.65
CA ARG A 687 104.42 -6.42 -61.91
C ARG A 687 103.14 -6.12 -61.16
N GLN A 688 101.99 -6.34 -61.79
CA GLN A 688 100.66 -6.26 -61.19
C GLN A 688 100.55 -7.24 -60.03
N ARG A 689 100.99 -8.51 -60.15
CA ARG A 689 101.06 -9.45 -59.03
C ARG A 689 101.95 -8.96 -57.88
N SER A 690 103.08 -8.32 -58.17
CA SER A 690 103.93 -7.75 -57.12
C SER A 690 103.23 -6.62 -56.36
N VAL A 691 102.66 -5.65 -57.08
CA VAL A 691 101.92 -4.52 -56.49
C VAL A 691 100.63 -4.99 -55.83
N GLN A 692 99.93 -5.97 -56.42
CA GLN A 692 98.77 -6.62 -55.86
C GLN A 692 99.13 -7.35 -54.57
N THR A 693 100.28 -8.04 -54.48
CA THR A 693 100.69 -8.69 -53.23
C THR A 693 100.95 -7.67 -52.11
N GLU A 694 101.51 -6.49 -52.42
CA GLU A 694 101.66 -5.40 -51.46
C GLU A 694 100.31 -4.78 -51.08
N ILE A 695 99.43 -4.52 -52.06
CA ILE A 695 98.04 -4.07 -51.83
C ILE A 695 97.28 -5.08 -50.97
N ASP A 696 97.26 -6.36 -51.33
CA ASP A 696 96.64 -7.46 -50.57
C ASP A 696 97.18 -7.51 -49.13
N SER A 697 98.47 -7.25 -48.91
CA SER A 697 99.07 -7.21 -47.56
C SER A 697 98.65 -5.97 -46.75
N LEU A 698 98.46 -4.82 -47.42
CA LEU A 698 98.00 -3.58 -46.79
C LEU A 698 96.50 -3.61 -46.54
N GLU A 699 95.72 -4.16 -47.47
CA GLU A 699 94.29 -4.45 -47.33
C GLU A 699 94.07 -5.47 -46.22
N GLN A 700 94.85 -6.55 -46.13
CA GLN A 700 94.77 -7.48 -44.99
C GLN A 700 95.12 -6.82 -43.65
N ASN A 701 96.13 -5.94 -43.58
CA ASN A 701 96.43 -5.20 -42.36
C ASN A 701 95.35 -4.16 -42.00
N TYR A 702 94.78 -3.49 -43.01
CA TYR A 702 93.67 -2.55 -42.82
C TYR A 702 92.43 -3.29 -42.33
N VAL A 703 92.04 -4.38 -43.00
CA VAL A 703 90.91 -5.25 -42.63
C VAL A 703 91.12 -5.87 -41.26
N LEU A 704 92.32 -6.32 -40.88
CA LEU A 704 92.58 -6.81 -39.52
C LEU A 704 92.41 -5.72 -38.46
N ARG A 705 92.87 -4.49 -38.73
CA ARG A 705 92.77 -3.37 -37.80
C ARG A 705 91.35 -2.79 -37.72
N GLU A 706 90.62 -2.77 -38.84
CA GLU A 706 89.20 -2.45 -38.93
C GLU A 706 88.38 -3.53 -38.21
N PHE A 707 88.71 -4.80 -38.38
CA PHE A 707 88.09 -5.92 -37.65
C PHE A 707 88.37 -5.85 -36.14
N GLU A 708 89.59 -5.53 -35.70
CA GLU A 708 89.88 -5.28 -34.26
C GLU A 708 89.08 -4.09 -33.70
N PHE A 709 88.86 -3.04 -34.49
CA PHE A 709 88.06 -1.89 -34.09
C PHE A 709 86.56 -2.22 -34.05
N LEU A 710 86.05 -2.93 -35.06
CA LEU A 710 84.68 -3.44 -35.11
C LEU A 710 84.41 -4.44 -33.98
N MET A 711 85.34 -5.34 -33.66
CA MET A 711 85.23 -6.25 -32.51
C MET A 711 85.11 -5.49 -31.19
N LYS A 712 85.85 -4.39 -31.00
CA LYS A 712 85.72 -3.54 -29.80
C LYS A 712 84.39 -2.79 -29.75
N ILE A 713 83.88 -2.32 -30.90
CA ILE A 713 82.54 -1.72 -31.00
C ILE A 713 81.47 -2.77 -30.71
N GLU A 714 81.61 -3.99 -31.22
CA GLU A 714 80.66 -5.08 -30.99
C GLU A 714 80.70 -5.56 -29.53
N GLU A 715 81.86 -5.63 -28.88
CA GLU A 715 82.00 -5.87 -27.43
C GLU A 715 81.31 -4.77 -26.61
N GLU A 716 81.53 -3.49 -26.92
CA GLU A 716 80.94 -2.38 -26.17
C GLU A 716 79.43 -2.22 -26.42
N LYS A 717 78.97 -2.57 -27.63
CA LYS A 717 77.57 -2.74 -27.98
C LYS A 717 76.94 -3.88 -27.19
N LEU A 718 77.63 -5.02 -27.03
CA LEU A 718 77.14 -6.15 -26.24
C LEU A 718 77.04 -5.80 -24.75
N ARG A 719 78.02 -5.06 -24.20
CA ARG A 719 77.95 -4.50 -22.83
C ARG A 719 76.79 -3.52 -22.68
N SER A 720 76.63 -2.62 -23.65
CA SER A 720 75.52 -1.66 -23.65
C SER A 720 74.17 -2.37 -23.71
N GLN A 721 74.05 -3.43 -24.51
CA GLN A 721 72.85 -4.25 -24.58
C GLN A 721 72.58 -4.99 -23.26
N GLN A 722 73.61 -5.57 -22.61
CA GLN A 722 73.45 -6.18 -21.28
C GLN A 722 72.97 -5.18 -20.24
N VAL A 723 73.55 -3.98 -20.19
CA VAL A 723 73.11 -2.90 -19.28
C VAL A 723 71.68 -2.47 -19.61
N MET A 724 71.31 -2.36 -20.89
CA MET A 724 69.93 -2.07 -21.29
C MET A 724 68.96 -3.17 -20.84
N GLU A 725 69.26 -4.46 -21.06
CA GLU A 725 68.44 -5.57 -20.60
C GLU A 725 68.30 -5.63 -19.06
N GLU A 726 69.35 -5.27 -18.31
CA GLU A 726 69.28 -5.14 -16.84
C GLU A 726 68.39 -3.96 -16.42
N LYS A 727 68.52 -2.79 -17.08
CA LYS A 727 67.66 -1.63 -16.81
C LYS A 727 66.22 -1.89 -17.20
N GLU A 728 65.98 -2.57 -18.30
CA GLU A 728 64.65 -2.93 -18.79
C GLU A 728 63.98 -3.96 -17.87
N LYS A 729 64.73 -4.92 -17.31
CA LYS A 729 64.25 -5.78 -16.19
C LYS A 729 63.88 -4.96 -14.95
N VAL A 730 64.71 -4.01 -14.53
CA VAL A 730 64.41 -3.14 -13.37
C VAL A 730 63.18 -2.26 -13.63
N ILE A 731 63.04 -1.71 -14.83
CA ILE A 731 61.86 -0.95 -15.26
C ILE A 731 60.62 -1.86 -15.26
N THR A 732 60.72 -3.08 -15.78
CA THR A 732 59.62 -4.06 -15.78
C THR A 732 59.21 -4.43 -14.35
N ASP A 733 60.16 -4.64 -13.44
CA ASP A 733 59.89 -4.90 -12.02
C ASP A 733 59.24 -3.69 -11.31
N MET A 734 59.67 -2.47 -11.65
CA MET A 734 59.05 -1.25 -11.14
C MET A 734 57.62 -1.07 -11.69
N GLN A 735 57.40 -1.29 -12.98
CA GLN A 735 56.08 -1.27 -13.62
C GLN A 735 55.15 -2.33 -13.02
N ASN A 736 55.65 -3.55 -12.79
CA ASN A 736 54.88 -4.61 -12.13
C ASN A 736 54.50 -4.26 -10.68
N LYS A 737 55.39 -3.58 -9.94
CA LYS A 737 55.08 -3.06 -8.59
C LYS A 737 54.08 -1.92 -8.62
N ILE A 738 54.21 -0.98 -9.56
CA ILE A 738 53.24 0.10 -9.78
C ILE A 738 51.87 -0.49 -10.10
N LEU A 739 51.77 -1.40 -11.09
CA LEU A 739 50.54 -2.11 -11.45
C LEU A 739 49.96 -2.99 -10.33
N SER A 740 50.78 -3.40 -9.35
CA SER A 740 50.30 -4.08 -8.14
C SER A 740 49.66 -3.07 -7.18
N CYS A 741 50.37 -1.98 -6.87
CA CYS A 741 49.85 -0.92 -6.00
C CYS A 741 48.61 -0.22 -6.58
N GLU A 742 48.55 -0.03 -7.90
CA GLU A 742 47.39 0.50 -8.61
C GLU A 742 46.20 -0.47 -8.50
N ARG A 743 46.42 -1.79 -8.68
CA ARG A 743 45.36 -2.79 -8.47
C ARG A 743 44.88 -2.84 -7.03
N ASP A 744 45.78 -2.77 -6.06
CA ASP A 744 45.41 -2.78 -4.64
C ASP A 744 44.58 -1.51 -4.29
N ALA A 745 44.97 -0.34 -4.83
CA ALA A 745 44.21 0.90 -4.70
C ALA A 745 42.86 0.89 -5.44
N ASP A 746 42.79 0.30 -6.64
CA ASP A 746 41.55 0.12 -7.39
C ASP A 746 40.60 -0.86 -6.69
N ILE A 747 41.12 -1.89 -6.02
CA ILE A 747 40.32 -2.81 -5.19
C ILE A 747 39.77 -2.07 -3.96
N GLU A 748 40.59 -1.27 -3.26
CA GLU A 748 40.11 -0.43 -2.15
C GLU A 748 39.07 0.61 -2.62
N LEU A 749 39.26 1.23 -3.79
CA LEU A 749 38.29 2.13 -4.41
C LEU A 749 36.99 1.43 -4.82
N CYS A 750 37.06 0.22 -5.39
CA CYS A 750 35.88 -0.59 -5.70
C CYS A 750 35.10 -0.93 -4.42
N VAL A 751 35.78 -1.35 -3.35
CA VAL A 751 35.15 -1.66 -2.06
C VAL A 751 34.54 -0.41 -1.41
N LEU A 752 35.20 0.76 -1.52
CA LEU A 752 34.65 2.05 -1.09
C LEU A 752 33.44 2.47 -1.92
N SER A 753 33.45 2.27 -3.23
CA SER A 753 32.31 2.56 -4.12
C SER A 753 31.12 1.67 -3.78
N GLU A 754 31.32 0.35 -3.67
CA GLU A 754 30.27 -0.59 -3.27
C GLU A 754 29.69 -0.28 -1.89
N THR A 755 30.51 0.13 -0.92
CA THR A 755 30.03 0.46 0.42
C THR A 755 29.27 1.78 0.44
N LEU A 756 29.71 2.79 -0.33
CA LEU A 756 28.96 4.04 -0.53
C LEU A 756 27.61 3.80 -1.23
N GLU A 757 27.56 2.96 -2.26
CA GLU A 757 26.31 2.58 -2.93
C GLU A 757 25.35 1.85 -1.97
N LYS A 758 25.86 0.92 -1.16
CA LYS A 758 25.07 0.23 -0.12
C LYS A 758 24.53 1.22 0.93
N ILE A 759 25.34 2.18 1.37
CA ILE A 759 24.91 3.25 2.29
C ILE A 759 23.84 4.14 1.66
N MET A 760 24.01 4.53 0.39
CA MET A 760 23.00 5.31 -0.34
C MET A 760 21.68 4.55 -0.52
N ALA A 761 21.73 3.26 -0.86
CA ALA A 761 20.55 2.42 -0.99
C ALA A 761 19.79 2.30 0.35
N VAL A 762 20.50 2.09 1.46
CA VAL A 762 19.92 2.09 2.82
C VAL A 762 19.31 3.46 3.17
N HIS A 763 19.96 4.56 2.81
CA HIS A 763 19.42 5.91 3.05
C HIS A 763 18.12 6.17 2.28
N ILE A 764 18.07 5.81 0.98
CA ILE A 764 16.87 5.94 0.14
C ILE A 764 15.73 5.06 0.67
N LEU A 765 16.02 3.80 1.03
CA LEU A 765 15.04 2.90 1.61
C LEU A 765 14.46 3.46 2.92
N ASN A 766 15.30 4.01 3.81
CA ASN A 766 14.85 4.61 5.06
C ASN A 766 14.01 5.89 4.83
N GLN A 767 14.36 6.73 3.85
CA GLN A 767 13.51 7.86 3.45
C GLN A 767 12.15 7.40 2.92
N HIS A 768 12.11 6.38 2.06
CA HIS A 768 10.87 5.81 1.54
C HIS A 768 10.03 5.16 2.66
N GLU A 769 10.66 4.49 3.62
CA GLU A 769 9.97 3.92 4.78
C GLU A 769 9.37 5.02 5.68
N ILE A 770 10.11 6.10 5.96
CA ILE A 770 9.59 7.26 6.69
C ILE A 770 8.41 7.90 5.95
N TYR A 771 8.50 8.07 4.64
CA TYR A 771 7.40 8.58 3.82
C TYR A 771 6.17 7.66 3.87
N PHE A 772 6.36 6.35 3.72
CA PHE A 772 5.29 5.36 3.81
C PHE A 772 4.63 5.36 5.20
N ARG A 773 5.42 5.40 6.27
CA ARG A 773 4.92 5.49 7.66
C ARG A 773 4.08 6.76 7.88
N HIS A 774 4.52 7.92 7.40
CA HIS A 774 3.73 9.16 7.47
C HIS A 774 2.43 9.07 6.66
N SER A 775 2.48 8.51 5.44
CA SER A 775 1.30 8.31 4.60
C SER A 775 0.28 7.38 5.27
N LEU A 776 0.74 6.28 5.88
CA LEU A 776 -0.10 5.34 6.62
C LEU A 776 -0.70 5.95 7.88
N VAL A 777 0.08 6.76 8.63
CA VAL A 777 -0.43 7.50 9.80
C VAL A 777 -1.53 8.46 9.38
N ALA A 778 -1.34 9.24 8.32
CA ALA A 778 -2.35 10.18 7.82
C ALA A 778 -3.64 9.47 7.35
N GLU A 779 -3.55 8.27 6.77
CA GLU A 779 -4.74 7.49 6.39
C GLU A 779 -5.46 6.89 7.62
N LEU A 780 -4.70 6.40 8.61
CA LEU A 780 -5.26 5.95 9.88
C LEU A 780 -5.91 7.10 10.68
N GLU A 781 -5.36 8.30 10.64
CA GLU A 781 -5.95 9.50 11.25
C GLU A 781 -7.29 9.85 10.58
N LYS A 782 -7.39 9.82 9.25
CA LYS A 782 -8.67 10.01 8.52
C LYS A 782 -9.71 8.95 8.90
N GLU A 783 -9.30 7.69 9.03
CA GLU A 783 -10.17 6.57 9.42
C GLU A 783 -10.65 6.75 10.86
N ILE A 784 -9.76 7.15 11.78
CA ILE A 784 -10.10 7.49 13.17
C ILE A 784 -11.10 8.66 13.20
N ASP A 785 -10.88 9.73 12.44
CA ASP A 785 -11.81 10.86 12.33
C ASP A 785 -13.17 10.43 11.74
N ALA A 786 -13.19 9.47 10.81
CA ALA A 786 -14.43 8.91 10.26
C ALA A 786 -15.18 8.09 11.32
N LEU A 787 -14.49 7.23 12.05
CA LEU A 787 -15.05 6.43 13.14
C LEU A 787 -15.54 7.31 14.31
N GLN A 788 -14.82 8.38 14.65
CA GLN A 788 -15.26 9.35 15.66
C GLN A 788 -16.52 10.10 15.21
N ARG A 789 -16.60 10.52 13.94
CA ARG A 789 -17.83 11.12 13.37
C ARG A 789 -19.00 10.13 13.36
N MET A 790 -18.77 8.87 13.01
CA MET A 790 -19.78 7.81 13.08
C MET A 790 -20.25 7.54 14.51
N ALA A 791 -19.32 7.45 15.47
CA ALA A 791 -19.65 7.26 16.89
C ALA A 791 -20.53 8.40 17.40
N LYS A 792 -20.17 9.66 17.07
CA LYS A 792 -20.95 10.84 17.46
C LYS A 792 -22.35 10.87 16.82
N CYS A 793 -22.46 10.56 15.53
CA CYS A 793 -23.77 10.36 14.90
C CYS A 793 -24.57 9.23 15.58
N GLY A 794 -23.91 8.17 16.05
CA GLY A 794 -24.53 7.09 16.82
C GLY A 794 -25.02 7.54 18.20
N GLU A 795 -24.26 8.38 18.90
CA GLU A 795 -24.65 9.00 20.17
C GLU A 795 -25.85 9.95 19.99
N ASP A 796 -25.82 10.81 18.98
CA ASP A 796 -26.92 11.72 18.63
C ASP A 796 -28.19 10.92 18.25
N LEU A 797 -28.04 9.84 17.47
CA LEU A 797 -29.15 8.94 17.12
C LEU A 797 -29.70 8.26 18.38
N ALA A 798 -28.84 7.70 19.24
CA ALA A 798 -29.23 7.06 20.49
C ALA A 798 -29.92 8.04 21.47
N PHE A 799 -29.48 9.30 21.52
CA PHE A 799 -30.14 10.37 22.27
C PHE A 799 -31.54 10.68 21.70
N SER A 800 -31.67 10.78 20.37
CA SER A 800 -32.97 10.98 19.71
C SER A 800 -33.93 9.81 19.94
N LEU A 801 -33.43 8.57 19.88
CA LEU A 801 -34.19 7.35 20.10
C LEU A 801 -34.61 7.22 21.57
N LYS A 802 -33.73 7.55 22.50
CA LYS A 802 -34.05 7.64 23.94
C LYS A 802 -35.16 8.67 24.20
N ASN A 803 -35.10 9.85 23.59
CA ASN A 803 -36.15 10.87 23.72
C ASN A 803 -37.49 10.39 23.12
N CYS A 804 -37.45 9.73 21.96
CA CYS A 804 -38.64 9.12 21.34
C CYS A 804 -39.26 8.02 22.23
N VAL A 805 -38.43 7.18 22.87
CA VAL A 805 -38.88 6.19 23.87
C VAL A 805 -39.53 6.88 25.06
N HIS A 806 -38.93 7.94 25.64
CA HIS A 806 -39.55 8.68 26.75
C HIS A 806 -40.88 9.34 26.34
N GLU A 807 -40.99 9.83 25.10
CA GLU A 807 -42.24 10.41 24.57
C GLU A 807 -43.32 9.32 24.38
N LEU A 808 -42.94 8.12 23.91
CA LEU A 808 -43.84 6.97 23.80
C LEU A 808 -44.26 6.44 25.18
N GLU A 809 -43.34 6.35 26.14
CA GLU A 809 -43.64 5.98 27.53
C GLU A 809 -44.62 6.98 28.17
N ALA A 810 -44.42 8.29 27.95
CA ALA A 810 -45.34 9.32 28.41
C ALA A 810 -46.73 9.19 27.75
N LYS A 811 -46.81 8.98 26.44
CA LYS A 811 -48.08 8.72 25.73
C LYS A 811 -48.78 7.45 26.23
N LEU A 812 -48.03 6.39 26.48
CA LEU A 812 -48.56 5.12 26.97
C LEU A 812 -49.04 5.24 28.43
N ALA A 813 -48.34 6.02 29.27
CA ALA A 813 -48.79 6.37 30.61
C ALA A 813 -50.09 7.19 30.59
N VAL A 814 -50.24 8.16 29.68
CA VAL A 814 -51.50 8.92 29.49
C VAL A 814 -52.63 7.99 29.08
N LEU A 815 -52.43 7.13 28.07
CA LEU A 815 -53.42 6.16 27.60
C LEU A 815 -53.83 5.15 28.69
N LEU A 816 -52.89 4.69 29.53
CA LEU A 816 -53.20 3.85 30.67
C LEU A 816 -54.04 4.58 31.73
N LEU A 817 -53.80 5.88 31.93
CA LEU A 817 -54.54 6.71 32.88
C LEU A 817 -55.95 7.03 32.35
N GLU A 818 -56.11 7.23 31.05
CA GLU A 818 -57.40 7.35 30.37
C GLU A 818 -58.19 6.03 30.45
N LYS A 819 -57.60 4.89 30.07
CA LYS A 819 -58.24 3.56 30.24
C LYS A 819 -58.64 3.26 31.68
N LYS A 820 -57.85 3.73 32.66
CA LYS A 820 -58.17 3.56 34.08
C LYS A 820 -59.34 4.46 34.51
N LYS A 821 -59.50 5.66 33.93
CA LYS A 821 -60.70 6.48 34.11
C LYS A 821 -61.93 5.84 33.45
N GLU A 822 -61.79 5.28 32.25
CA GLU A 822 -62.87 4.52 31.59
C GLU A 822 -63.28 3.30 32.42
N GLN A 823 -62.32 2.54 32.96
CA GLN A 823 -62.61 1.42 33.86
C GLN A 823 -63.38 1.86 35.11
N VAL A 824 -62.95 2.94 35.77
CA VAL A 824 -63.65 3.49 36.94
C VAL A 824 -65.07 3.97 36.57
N HIS A 825 -65.23 4.60 35.40
CA HIS A 825 -66.55 4.98 34.88
C HIS A 825 -67.46 3.76 34.66
N PHE A 826 -66.94 2.68 34.05
CA PHE A 826 -67.69 1.43 33.88
C PHE A 826 -68.00 0.73 35.21
N GLU A 827 -67.09 0.77 36.20
CA GLU A 827 -67.32 0.25 37.54
C GLU A 827 -68.40 1.05 38.28
N ASP A 828 -68.41 2.38 38.17
CA ASP A 828 -69.47 3.24 38.72
C ASP A 828 -70.81 3.04 37.99
N GLU A 829 -70.83 2.93 36.66
CA GLU A 829 -72.05 2.58 35.90
C GLU A 829 -72.60 1.21 36.29
N LEU A 830 -71.74 0.18 36.41
CA LEU A 830 -72.12 -1.14 36.91
C LEU A 830 -72.70 -1.07 38.32
N LYS A 831 -72.14 -0.21 39.18
CA LYS A 831 -72.63 0.01 40.54
C LYS A 831 -73.99 0.70 40.56
N VAL A 832 -74.22 1.69 39.70
CA VAL A 832 -75.55 2.31 39.50
C VAL A 832 -76.57 1.29 38.97
N ILE A 833 -76.18 0.47 37.99
CA ILE A 833 -77.03 -0.60 37.43
C ILE A 833 -77.34 -1.65 38.50
N MET A 834 -76.38 -2.05 39.33
CA MET A 834 -76.60 -2.95 40.46
C MET A 834 -77.54 -2.34 41.52
N SER A 835 -77.37 -1.06 41.86
CA SER A 835 -78.27 -0.36 42.79
C SER A 835 -79.70 -0.26 42.23
N SER A 836 -79.84 0.03 40.93
CA SER A 836 -81.12 0.04 40.22
C SER A 836 -81.76 -1.36 40.19
N LYS A 837 -80.97 -2.41 39.93
CA LYS A 837 -81.43 -3.80 39.98
C LYS A 837 -81.93 -4.17 41.37
N LEU A 838 -81.19 -3.86 42.43
CA LEU A 838 -81.61 -4.13 43.82
C LEU A 838 -82.89 -3.36 44.19
N ALA A 839 -83.04 -2.11 43.73
CA ALA A 839 -84.27 -1.34 43.92
C ALA A 839 -85.47 -1.95 43.15
N LEU A 840 -85.25 -2.46 41.93
CA LEU A 840 -86.28 -3.17 41.16
C LEU A 840 -86.63 -4.54 41.76
N GLU A 841 -85.66 -5.29 42.32
CA GLU A 841 -85.90 -6.53 43.05
C GLU A 841 -86.66 -6.30 44.35
N ALA A 842 -86.37 -5.20 45.07
CA ALA A 842 -87.16 -4.78 46.22
C ALA A 842 -88.59 -4.40 45.81
N ARG A 843 -88.75 -3.60 44.74
CA ARG A 843 -90.06 -3.23 44.18
C ARG A 843 -90.86 -4.44 43.68
N ALA A 844 -90.18 -5.44 43.12
CA ALA A 844 -90.81 -6.69 42.69
C ALA A 844 -91.33 -7.50 43.89
N LYS A 845 -90.56 -7.60 44.99
CA LYS A 845 -91.04 -8.21 46.25
C LYS A 845 -92.19 -7.44 46.88
N GLU A 846 -92.14 -6.11 46.84
CA GLU A 846 -93.21 -5.22 47.30
C GLU A 846 -94.51 -5.50 46.52
N LEU A 847 -94.43 -5.55 45.18
CA LEU A 847 -95.55 -5.92 44.29
C LEU A 847 -96.03 -7.37 44.47
N GLU A 848 -95.13 -8.32 44.77
CA GLU A 848 -95.51 -9.70 45.08
C GLU A 848 -96.30 -9.76 46.40
N SER A 849 -95.92 -8.97 47.40
CA SER A 849 -96.66 -8.86 48.67
C SER A 849 -97.99 -8.09 48.54
N GLU A 850 -98.06 -7.05 47.70
CA GLU A 850 -99.33 -6.39 47.36
C GLU A 850 -100.27 -7.34 46.61
N LYS A 851 -99.72 -8.17 45.71
CA LYS A 851 -100.44 -9.24 45.01
C LYS A 851 -100.95 -10.31 45.98
N GLU A 852 -100.14 -10.76 46.94
CA GLU A 852 -100.56 -11.71 47.98
C GLU A 852 -101.68 -11.12 48.85
N ALA A 853 -101.54 -9.86 49.30
CA ALA A 853 -102.60 -9.15 50.04
C ALA A 853 -103.89 -8.96 49.21
N LEU A 854 -103.77 -8.72 47.90
CA LEU A 854 -104.91 -8.71 46.97
C LEU A 854 -105.55 -10.10 46.82
N TYR A 855 -104.77 -11.17 46.79
CA TYR A 855 -105.30 -12.54 46.80
C TYR A 855 -106.04 -12.85 48.10
N GLU A 856 -105.50 -12.48 49.27
CA GLU A 856 -106.21 -12.61 50.55
C GLU A 856 -107.51 -11.78 50.56
N SER A 857 -107.48 -10.56 50.04
CA SER A 857 -108.68 -9.72 49.93
C SER A 857 -109.73 -10.29 48.96
N ILE A 858 -109.31 -10.93 47.86
CA ILE A 858 -110.20 -11.64 46.93
C ILE A 858 -110.80 -12.90 47.59
N VAL A 859 -110.02 -13.61 48.41
CA VAL A 859 -110.51 -14.75 49.20
C VAL A 859 -111.51 -14.28 50.25
N GLN A 860 -111.25 -13.18 50.95
CA GLN A 860 -112.19 -12.59 51.92
C GLN A 860 -113.50 -12.15 51.24
N VAL A 861 -113.44 -11.41 50.13
CA VAL A 861 -114.63 -11.02 49.36
C VAL A 861 -115.39 -12.23 48.80
N SER A 862 -114.70 -13.33 48.49
CA SER A 862 -115.36 -14.59 48.10
C SER A 862 -116.04 -15.26 49.30
N SER A 863 -115.43 -15.23 50.48
CA SER A 863 -116.04 -15.71 51.73
C SER A 863 -117.27 -14.87 52.11
N ASP A 864 -117.18 -13.54 52.03
CA ASP A 864 -118.28 -12.62 52.34
C ASP A 864 -119.44 -12.79 51.33
N ARG A 865 -119.13 -13.07 50.06
CA ARG A 865 -120.12 -13.44 49.04
C ARG A 865 -120.82 -14.75 49.39
N ASP A 866 -120.06 -15.77 49.81
CA ASP A 866 -120.62 -17.10 50.10
C ASP A 866 -121.43 -17.09 51.42
N GLU A 867 -121.04 -16.27 52.40
CA GLU A 867 -121.82 -15.91 53.59
C GLU A 867 -123.15 -15.22 53.21
N LEU A 868 -123.11 -14.24 52.29
CA LEU A 868 -124.30 -13.57 51.76
C LEU A 868 -125.22 -14.53 51.00
N VAL A 869 -124.66 -15.47 50.22
CA VAL A 869 -125.42 -16.52 49.53
C VAL A 869 -126.07 -17.48 50.53
N ASN A 870 -125.40 -17.83 51.62
CA ASN A 870 -126.00 -18.61 52.71
C ASN A 870 -127.14 -17.85 53.42
N GLN A 871 -126.99 -16.54 53.64
CA GLN A 871 -128.07 -15.69 54.17
C GLN A 871 -129.25 -15.62 53.18
N MET A 872 -129.00 -15.53 51.87
CA MET A 872 -130.05 -15.57 50.84
C MET A 872 -130.74 -16.94 50.75
N MET A 873 -130.04 -18.06 50.96
CA MET A 873 -130.68 -19.38 51.09
C MET A 873 -131.55 -19.48 52.34
N GLY A 874 -131.13 -18.89 53.47
CA GLY A 874 -131.94 -18.81 54.70
C GLY A 874 -133.27 -18.04 54.54
N PHE A 875 -133.36 -17.10 53.59
CA PHE A 875 -134.63 -16.47 53.22
C PHE A 875 -135.53 -17.37 52.36
N GLY A 876 -134.99 -18.38 51.69
CA GLY A 876 -135.76 -19.36 50.91
C GLY A 876 -136.65 -20.23 51.79
N ASP A 877 -136.11 -20.74 52.90
CA ASP A 877 -136.85 -21.60 53.83
C ASP A 877 -137.94 -20.82 54.59
N LEU A 878 -137.73 -19.52 54.87
CA LEU A 878 -138.72 -18.68 55.54
C LEU A 878 -139.94 -18.31 54.67
N ILE A 879 -139.84 -18.46 53.35
CA ILE A 879 -140.92 -18.16 52.39
C ILE A 879 -141.89 -19.36 52.21
N VAL A 880 -141.46 -20.58 52.58
CA VAL A 880 -142.30 -21.78 52.54
C VAL A 880 -143.30 -21.80 53.71
N ASP A 881 -142.92 -21.31 54.89
CA ASP A 881 -143.75 -21.35 56.10
C ASP A 881 -144.76 -20.18 56.25
N VAL A 882 -144.78 -19.22 55.31
CA VAL A 882 -145.63 -17.99 55.39
C VAL A 882 -146.75 -17.96 54.33
N LEU A 883 -146.93 -19.03 53.54
CA LEU A 883 -147.99 -19.14 52.53
C LEU A 883 -149.04 -20.22 52.82
N GLY A 884 -149.40 -20.34 54.11
CA GLY A 884 -150.61 -21.03 54.57
C GLY A 884 -151.38 -20.15 55.56
N GLU A 885 -152.65 -19.85 55.24
CA GLU A 885 -153.58 -19.01 56.03
C GLU A 885 -153.22 -17.49 56.08
N SER A 886 -154.14 -16.53 55.94
CA SER A 886 -155.58 -16.56 55.62
C SER A 886 -156.05 -15.22 55.01
N GLU A 887 -156.99 -15.33 54.06
CA GLU A 887 -158.12 -14.47 53.60
C GLU A 887 -158.47 -13.09 54.23
N GLU A 888 -157.69 -12.48 55.14
CA GLU A 888 -158.13 -11.30 55.92
C GLU A 888 -157.29 -10.02 55.72
N VAL A 889 -156.06 -10.12 55.21
CA VAL A 889 -155.23 -8.95 54.84
C VAL A 889 -155.71 -8.29 53.54
N LYS A 890 -156.29 -9.09 52.63
CA LYS A 890 -156.88 -8.67 51.34
C LYS A 890 -158.10 -7.73 51.46
N ARG A 891 -158.59 -7.45 52.68
CA ARG A 891 -159.68 -6.50 52.97
C ARG A 891 -159.25 -5.25 53.77
N LYS A 892 -157.96 -5.07 54.05
CA LYS A 892 -157.45 -3.91 54.82
C LYS A 892 -156.54 -2.94 54.05
N TRP A 893 -156.02 -3.31 52.88
CA TRP A 893 -155.21 -2.39 52.08
C TRP A 893 -156.02 -1.51 51.12
N ASP A 894 -157.25 -1.90 50.75
CA ASP A 894 -158.22 -1.07 50.00
C ASP A 894 -158.83 0.09 50.84
N ARG A 895 -158.19 0.48 51.94
CA ARG A 895 -158.68 1.55 52.85
C ARG A 895 -157.61 2.50 53.39
N VAL A 896 -156.37 2.46 52.85
CA VAL A 896 -155.31 3.43 53.18
C VAL A 896 -154.90 4.25 51.94
N THR A 897 -155.81 4.39 50.98
CA THR A 897 -155.64 5.19 49.76
C THR A 897 -156.70 6.28 49.66
N GLN A 898 -156.54 7.39 50.40
CA GLN A 898 -157.00 8.74 50.01
C GLN A 898 -156.51 9.84 50.99
N ASN A 899 -156.28 11.06 50.45
CA ASN A 899 -155.69 12.29 51.05
C ASN A 899 -154.15 12.34 51.00
N ALA A 900 -153.46 12.68 49.90
CA ALA A 900 -153.66 13.68 48.83
C ALA A 900 -153.34 15.15 49.21
N ALA A 901 -152.36 15.77 48.52
CA ALA A 901 -152.61 16.87 47.56
C ALA A 901 -151.30 17.37 46.87
N ASN A 902 -151.45 17.80 45.61
CA ASN A 902 -150.52 18.57 44.76
C ASN A 902 -149.25 17.87 44.20
N GLU A 903 -148.84 18.06 42.93
CA GLU A 903 -149.55 18.35 41.66
C GLU A 903 -148.54 18.29 40.48
N ASN A 904 -148.89 17.65 39.35
CA ASN A 904 -148.36 17.90 37.98
C ASN A 904 -146.81 17.75 37.70
N ALA A 905 -146.28 17.69 36.48
CA ALA A 905 -146.68 17.05 35.21
C ALA A 905 -145.50 17.09 34.18
N ILE A 906 -145.37 16.06 33.33
CA ILE A 906 -144.96 16.12 31.89
C ILE A 906 -143.53 16.60 31.46
N SER A 907 -142.80 15.68 30.80
CA SER A 907 -141.95 15.84 29.57
C SER A 907 -140.56 16.54 29.53
N ALA A 908 -139.68 15.90 28.74
CA ALA A 908 -138.63 16.43 27.84
C ALA A 908 -137.44 17.32 28.31
N ASP A 909 -136.23 16.79 28.05
CA ASP A 909 -135.07 17.39 27.35
C ASP A 909 -134.30 18.63 27.90
N PHE A 910 -133.01 18.70 27.52
CA PHE A 910 -132.03 19.81 27.67
C PHE A 910 -131.48 20.28 29.06
N GLN A 911 -130.14 20.17 29.17
CA GLN A 911 -129.13 21.17 29.59
C GLN A 911 -129.16 21.98 30.92
N VAL A 912 -127.94 22.18 31.45
CA VAL A 912 -127.40 23.42 32.11
C VAL A 912 -127.92 23.75 33.52
N ASP A 913 -127.22 24.48 34.40
CA ASP A 913 -125.79 24.64 34.78
C ASP A 913 -125.76 25.63 35.98
N ALA A 914 -124.59 25.80 36.61
CA ALA A 914 -124.09 27.03 37.24
C ALA A 914 -124.82 27.72 38.43
N ASN A 915 -123.98 28.28 39.32
CA ASN A 915 -124.05 29.61 39.97
C ASN A 915 -122.96 29.64 41.07
N PHE A 916 -122.14 30.66 41.31
CA PHE A 916 -121.70 31.86 40.58
C PHE A 916 -120.52 32.46 41.39
N ARG A 917 -119.50 33.08 40.75
CA ARG A 917 -119.37 34.55 40.67
C ARG A 917 -118.10 34.98 39.92
N ASN A 918 -118.28 36.04 39.12
CA ASN A 918 -117.38 36.72 38.17
C ASN A 918 -116.64 37.92 38.86
N PRO A 919 -115.89 38.87 38.21
CA PRO A 919 -115.98 39.31 36.79
C PRO A 919 -114.73 39.76 35.97
N ASP A 920 -114.95 39.81 34.64
CA ASP A 920 -114.55 40.78 33.57
C ASP A 920 -113.06 41.02 33.16
N GLY A 921 -112.70 41.28 31.88
CA GLY A 921 -113.46 41.18 30.61
C GLY A 921 -112.84 41.93 29.38
N LYS A 922 -112.98 41.37 28.15
CA LYS A 922 -112.91 41.99 26.77
C LYS A 922 -111.55 42.60 26.30
N ASN A 923 -111.05 42.54 25.05
CA ASN A 923 -111.69 42.74 23.72
C ASN A 923 -110.75 42.38 22.50
N PHE A 924 -111.18 42.66 21.25
CA PHE A 924 -110.65 42.23 19.91
C PHE A 924 -109.35 42.87 19.34
N ASN A 925 -108.55 42.11 18.55
CA ASN A 925 -108.10 42.38 17.13
C ASN A 925 -106.79 41.63 16.69
N SER A 926 -106.62 41.43 15.37
CA SER A 926 -105.42 40.88 14.65
C SER A 926 -104.32 41.96 14.40
N PRO A 927 -103.17 41.73 13.70
CA PRO A 927 -102.48 40.50 13.22
C PRO A 927 -100.92 40.47 13.41
N SER A 928 -100.23 39.43 12.88
CA SER A 928 -98.81 39.45 12.40
C SER A 928 -97.67 39.52 13.48
N LYS A 929 -96.49 38.86 13.38
CA LYS A 929 -95.72 38.35 12.22
C LYS A 929 -94.75 37.18 12.59
N ASN A 930 -94.71 36.16 11.72
CA ASN A 930 -93.57 35.33 11.26
C ASN A 930 -92.51 34.72 12.22
N LYS A 931 -92.00 33.49 12.00
CA LYS A 931 -92.42 32.39 11.09
C LYS A 931 -91.75 31.05 11.52
N THR A 932 -92.58 30.01 11.69
CA THR A 932 -92.48 28.63 11.13
C THR A 932 -91.09 28.00 10.91
N GLY A 933 -90.79 26.76 11.33
CA GLY A 933 -91.59 25.50 11.27
C GLY A 933 -90.81 24.47 10.41
N GLN A 934 -91.02 23.15 10.35
CA GLN A 934 -91.94 22.14 10.94
C GLN A 934 -91.19 20.76 10.84
N VAL A 935 -91.26 19.80 11.78
CA VAL A 935 -92.19 18.62 11.87
C VAL A 935 -92.01 17.60 10.69
N PRO A 936 -92.15 16.26 10.82
CA PRO A 936 -91.48 15.26 11.69
C PRO A 936 -91.08 13.92 10.94
N GLY A 937 -90.60 12.88 11.65
CA GLY A 937 -90.93 11.48 11.30
C GLY A 937 -89.82 10.45 10.94
N VAL A 938 -89.68 9.46 11.82
CA VAL A 938 -89.30 8.02 11.68
C VAL A 938 -88.59 7.47 10.40
N ARG A 939 -87.54 6.66 10.66
CA ARG A 939 -86.98 5.49 9.90
C ARG A 939 -85.57 5.64 9.30
N SER A 940 -84.69 4.71 9.64
CA SER A 940 -83.60 4.19 8.79
C SER A 940 -84.21 3.29 7.68
N PRO A 941 -83.61 3.13 6.47
CA PRO A 941 -82.33 2.41 6.35
C PRO A 941 -81.41 2.76 5.15
N LEU A 942 -80.17 2.22 5.23
CA LEU A 942 -79.32 1.64 4.18
C LEU A 942 -79.14 2.28 2.77
N LYS A 943 -77.85 2.29 2.40
CA LYS A 943 -77.25 1.96 1.09
C LYS A 943 -77.18 3.04 -0.03
N GLU A 944 -75.92 3.36 -0.33
CA GLU A 944 -75.21 3.03 -1.58
C GLU A 944 -74.68 4.15 -2.49
N HIS A 945 -73.51 3.82 -3.06
CA HIS A 945 -72.89 4.34 -4.27
C HIS A 945 -72.25 5.75 -4.30
N ASN A 946 -70.96 5.75 -3.94
CA ASN A 946 -69.82 5.95 -4.86
C ASN A 946 -69.74 7.21 -5.77
N LYS A 947 -68.55 7.83 -5.68
CA LYS A 947 -67.52 8.00 -6.73
C LYS A 947 -67.19 9.42 -7.25
N TYR A 948 -65.87 9.65 -7.37
CA TYR A 948 -65.17 10.55 -8.32
C TYR A 948 -65.27 12.08 -8.06
N PHE A 949 -64.29 12.94 -8.41
CA PHE A 949 -62.93 12.74 -8.96
C PHE A 949 -61.96 13.85 -8.49
N CYS A 950 -60.67 13.49 -8.50
CA CYS A 950 -59.42 14.26 -8.46
C CYS A 950 -59.36 15.69 -9.04
N ASN A 951 -58.48 16.56 -8.47
CA ASN A 951 -57.31 17.18 -9.15
C ASN A 951 -56.50 18.11 -8.20
N GLN A 952 -55.18 17.90 -8.03
CA GLN A 952 -54.04 18.63 -8.68
C GLN A 952 -54.01 20.15 -8.38
N ASN A 953 -52.94 20.74 -7.82
CA ASN A 953 -51.59 20.85 -8.41
C ASN A 953 -50.54 21.53 -7.50
N ARG A 954 -49.24 21.20 -7.74
CA ARG A 954 -47.98 22.01 -7.64
C ARG A 954 -47.62 22.71 -6.30
N VAL A 955 -46.45 22.46 -5.69
CA VAL A 955 -45.04 22.67 -6.12
C VAL A 955 -44.62 24.15 -6.14
N GLY A 956 -43.56 24.48 -5.38
CA GLY A 956 -43.03 25.84 -5.22
C GLY A 956 -41.82 25.93 -4.26
N ASP A 957 -40.73 25.24 -4.61
CA ASP A 957 -39.32 25.63 -4.54
C ASP A 957 -38.68 26.39 -3.33
N VAL A 958 -37.58 25.77 -2.86
CA VAL A 958 -36.23 26.34 -2.61
C VAL A 958 -36.03 27.32 -1.44
N LEU A 959 -35.35 26.82 -0.39
CA LEU A 959 -33.90 27.04 -0.20
C LEU A 959 -33.24 25.82 0.46
#